data_AF-A0A497U2M2-F1
#
_entry.id   AF-A0A497U2M2-F1
#
_cell.length_a   1.000
_cell.length_b   1.000
_cell.length_c   1.000
_cell.angle_alpha   90.00
_cell.angle_beta   90.00
_cell.angle_gamma   90.00
#
_symmetry.space_group_name_H-M   'P 1'
#
loop_
_entity.id
_entity.type
_entity.pdbx_description
1 polymer ?
#
loop_
_entity_poly.entity_id
_entity_poly.type
_entity_poly.pdbx_seq_one_letter_code
_entity_poly.pdbx_strand_id
1 'polypeptide(L)'
;MSDRDLFLIAVNLTRRCNLACDHCYMDADTRESGGQNELTTHEIKGLLDEIASRSNETMVVLTGGEPLLRRDLVELVNHGSSLGLSIVVGTNGVLLNESKVQQLKAAGAMGLGISLDSLDPTQHDGFRGCPGSWEKTLAGMETCRKLDLPFQVHFSVTEQNAHEVQGMIDFSRATGAHVLNIFFLVCTGRGESMSDITPQRYEAVLKQLVEAQAATSDLIIRARCAPHYKRIAYQLDPESPLTRAQGYEGGGCLAGIHYCRITPEGGVTACPYIPDEEGTIRETPFWQIWDNSPTFAQLTHPELGGKCGKCEYQQLCTGCRARPKALGGSLMDADPWCSYQPEGKPIIQPLVPAITDDVTWSSEAEKRLSRVPGFLRKMVRKRAEDHVRKLGETVVTPEHMATLAKNRFKNSMPSRPPGNVSSIAEAGAQPISDASPLPWTAEAQTHLDTMPPFLQEGVRQVAEDVTRNEGRLEVNMKLLQRLEDEDEPRRAFPWNEDAERLLEIALSDRGPQVSLFVQPSMEAAVEREVKRRRAQRVAVEDVVKVLDTLMAGVEWNPEALARVKTAPEFVRAGIKKAAEFAARREGLEVITSDDLTRFRNRAMMRAVRRMKGFDMKALDFDAFEIARERMPRLKDNEQAARRFAEIREYVESHQNPDGSGLGTLGRDLIEKMRRELKEGER
;
A
#
# COMPACT_ATOMS: atom_id res chain seq x y z
N MET A 1 -15.23 -20.52 -17.56
CA MET A 1 -13.90 -19.88 -17.43
C MET A 1 -12.94 -20.94 -16.95
N SER A 2 -11.70 -20.95 -17.43
CA SER A 2 -10.72 -21.95 -16.98
C SER A 2 -10.31 -21.63 -15.53
N ASP A 3 -10.11 -22.65 -14.69
CA ASP A 3 -9.71 -22.46 -13.29
C ASP A 3 -8.33 -21.79 -13.12
N ARG A 4 -7.57 -21.54 -14.20
CA ARG A 4 -6.20 -20.99 -14.16
C ARG A 4 -5.95 -19.80 -15.10
N ASP A 5 -6.96 -18.96 -15.30
CA ASP A 5 -6.77 -17.72 -16.07
C ASP A 5 -5.89 -16.74 -15.28
N LEU A 6 -4.75 -16.32 -15.85
CA LEU A 6 -3.90 -15.29 -15.26
C LEU A 6 -4.50 -13.91 -15.52
N PHE A 7 -4.92 -13.20 -14.47
CA PHE A 7 -5.47 -11.84 -14.61
C PHE A 7 -4.45 -10.75 -14.35
N LEU A 8 -3.51 -11.00 -13.44
CA LEU A 8 -2.55 -10.01 -12.98
C LEU A 8 -1.19 -10.66 -12.81
N ILE A 9 -0.14 -10.02 -13.29
CA ILE A 9 1.24 -10.42 -13.00
C ILE A 9 2.06 -9.20 -12.59
N ALA A 10 2.81 -9.33 -11.50
CA ALA A 10 3.76 -8.31 -11.09
C ALA A 10 5.17 -8.70 -11.53
N VAL A 11 5.85 -7.84 -12.27
CA VAL A 11 7.24 -8.06 -12.70
C VAL A 11 8.11 -7.10 -11.91
N ASN A 12 8.90 -7.63 -10.98
CA ASN A 12 9.92 -6.83 -10.30
C ASN A 12 11.11 -6.68 -11.23
N LEU A 13 11.28 -5.49 -11.80
CA LEU A 13 12.23 -5.23 -12.88
C LEU A 13 13.69 -5.09 -12.44
N THR A 14 13.91 -4.75 -11.17
CA THR A 14 15.24 -4.46 -10.61
C THR A 14 15.18 -4.55 -9.09
N ARG A 15 16.32 -4.85 -8.47
CA ARG A 15 16.53 -4.74 -7.01
C ARG A 15 16.84 -3.31 -6.57
N ARG A 16 17.25 -2.42 -7.49
CA ARG A 16 17.64 -1.04 -7.16
C ARG A 16 16.45 -0.22 -6.70
N CYS A 17 16.62 0.55 -5.62
CA CYS A 17 15.66 1.55 -5.19
C CYS A 17 16.38 2.82 -4.71
N ASN A 18 15.81 3.98 -4.98
CA ASN A 18 16.28 5.27 -4.45
C ASN A 18 15.75 5.55 -3.04
N LEU A 19 14.99 4.62 -2.44
CA LEU A 19 14.40 4.71 -1.11
C LEU A 19 14.76 3.51 -0.23
N ALA A 20 14.71 3.71 1.09
CA ALA A 20 15.10 2.73 2.09
C ALA A 20 13.93 2.35 3.02
N CYS A 21 12.74 2.13 2.45
CA CYS A 21 11.50 1.97 3.21
C CYS A 21 11.60 0.87 4.28
N ASP A 22 11.09 1.14 5.49
CA ASP A 22 11.17 0.20 6.61
C ASP A 22 10.36 -1.08 6.37
N HIS A 23 9.26 -1.01 5.62
CA HIS A 23 8.37 -2.14 5.33
C HIS A 23 8.70 -2.95 4.06
N CYS A 24 9.82 -2.65 3.40
CA CYS A 24 10.10 -3.19 2.06
C CYS A 24 10.21 -4.72 2.06
N TYR A 25 9.29 -5.39 1.36
CA TYR A 25 9.24 -6.85 1.28
C TYR A 25 10.43 -7.45 0.51
N MET A 26 11.01 -6.71 -0.45
CA MET A 26 12.07 -7.20 -1.34
C MET A 26 13.47 -7.01 -0.75
N ASP A 27 13.57 -6.19 0.31
CA ASP A 27 14.83 -5.63 0.78
C ASP A 27 15.67 -5.07 -0.39
N ALA A 28 15.04 -4.16 -1.13
CA ALA A 28 15.62 -3.54 -2.32
C ALA A 28 16.95 -2.83 -1.98
N ASP A 29 17.94 -2.98 -2.85
CA ASP A 29 19.28 -2.42 -2.67
C ASP A 29 19.25 -0.90 -2.89
N THR A 30 19.63 -0.14 -1.87
CA THR A 30 19.73 1.34 -1.92
C THR A 30 21.04 1.82 -2.56
N ARG A 31 21.65 1.00 -3.41
CA ARG A 31 22.98 1.20 -4.01
C ARG A 31 22.88 1.64 -5.47
N GLU A 32 23.95 2.27 -5.97
CA GLU A 32 24.06 2.74 -7.36
C GLU A 32 23.99 1.59 -8.40
N SER A 33 24.44 0.39 -8.04
CA SER A 33 24.44 -0.80 -8.90
C SER A 33 23.34 -1.78 -8.51
N GLY A 34 22.67 -2.38 -9.52
CA GLY A 34 21.64 -3.39 -9.30
C GLY A 34 22.21 -4.77 -9.01
N GLY A 35 21.31 -5.74 -8.86
CA GLY A 35 21.72 -7.13 -8.74
C GLY A 35 22.56 -7.56 -9.94
N GLN A 36 23.60 -8.37 -9.71
CA GLN A 36 24.53 -8.80 -10.77
C GLN A 36 23.87 -9.73 -11.82
N ASN A 37 22.59 -10.10 -11.65
CA ASN A 37 21.90 -11.10 -12.46
C ASN A 37 20.43 -10.75 -12.79
N GLU A 38 20.09 -9.45 -12.83
CA GLU A 38 18.73 -9.01 -13.19
C GLU A 38 18.37 -9.37 -14.64
N LEU A 39 17.08 -9.60 -14.92
CA LEU A 39 16.57 -9.87 -16.26
C LEU A 39 16.88 -8.70 -17.21
N THR A 40 17.43 -9.06 -18.37
CA THR A 40 17.70 -8.12 -19.46
C THR A 40 16.39 -7.61 -20.09
N THR A 41 16.49 -6.51 -20.85
CA THR A 41 15.37 -5.99 -21.64
C THR A 41 14.77 -7.06 -22.55
N HIS A 42 15.61 -7.89 -23.19
CA HIS A 42 15.17 -8.92 -24.10
C HIS A 42 14.38 -10.04 -23.38
N GLU A 43 14.86 -10.49 -22.22
CA GLU A 43 14.18 -11.52 -21.44
C GLU A 43 12.80 -11.04 -20.94
N ILE A 44 12.71 -9.79 -20.48
CA ILE A 44 11.42 -9.24 -20.04
C ILE A 44 10.46 -9.09 -21.23
N LYS A 45 10.94 -8.65 -22.40
CA LYS A 45 10.11 -8.62 -23.61
C LYS A 45 9.61 -10.02 -23.99
N GLY A 46 10.49 -11.02 -23.94
CA GLY A 46 10.13 -12.42 -24.19
C GLY A 46 9.06 -12.94 -23.23
N LEU A 47 9.15 -12.59 -21.93
CA LEU A 47 8.09 -12.88 -20.96
C LEU A 47 6.76 -12.19 -21.35
N LEU A 48 6.79 -10.92 -21.75
CA LEU A 48 5.58 -10.20 -22.17
C LEU A 48 4.96 -10.82 -23.44
N ASP A 49 5.80 -11.24 -24.40
CA ASP A 49 5.37 -11.96 -25.60
C ASP A 49 4.70 -13.29 -25.23
N GLU A 50 5.32 -14.05 -24.31
CA GLU A 50 4.76 -15.31 -23.83
C GLU A 50 3.40 -15.08 -23.15
N ILE A 51 3.28 -14.10 -22.26
CA ILE A 51 2.00 -13.77 -21.60
C ILE A 51 0.93 -13.40 -22.63
N ALA A 52 1.26 -12.51 -23.57
CA ALA A 52 0.35 -12.06 -24.61
C ALA A 52 -0.09 -13.18 -25.56
N SER A 53 0.74 -14.22 -25.74
CA SER A 53 0.40 -15.37 -26.59
C SER A 53 -0.82 -16.16 -26.12
N ARG A 54 -1.12 -16.13 -24.81
CA ARG A 54 -2.30 -16.80 -24.22
C ARG A 54 -3.41 -15.81 -23.87
N SER A 55 -3.07 -14.62 -23.35
CA SER A 55 -4.06 -13.61 -22.99
C SER A 55 -3.51 -12.19 -23.06
N ASN A 56 -4.07 -11.41 -23.99
CA ASN A 56 -3.87 -9.95 -24.04
C ASN A 56 -4.75 -9.18 -23.04
N GLU A 57 -5.61 -9.86 -22.27
CA GLU A 57 -6.41 -9.23 -21.22
C GLU A 57 -5.66 -9.16 -19.88
N THR A 58 -4.47 -9.77 -19.78
CA THR A 58 -3.65 -9.79 -18.57
C THR A 58 -3.16 -8.38 -18.23
N MET A 59 -3.33 -7.99 -16.97
CA MET A 59 -2.70 -6.80 -16.42
C MET A 59 -1.28 -7.12 -15.97
N VAL A 60 -0.31 -6.36 -16.47
CA VAL A 60 1.10 -6.47 -16.08
C VAL A 60 1.47 -5.25 -15.27
N VAL A 61 1.85 -5.46 -14.01
CA VAL A 61 2.37 -4.42 -13.13
C VAL A 61 3.88 -4.46 -13.18
N LEU A 62 4.48 -3.52 -13.89
CA LEU A 62 5.91 -3.28 -13.88
C LEU A 62 6.28 -2.55 -12.58
N THR A 63 6.99 -3.24 -11.71
CA THR A 63 7.39 -2.74 -10.38
C THR A 63 8.82 -3.19 -10.08
N GLY A 64 9.23 -3.34 -8.82
CA GLY A 64 10.61 -3.69 -8.45
C GLY A 64 11.01 -3.02 -7.16
N GLY A 65 12.30 -2.72 -7.04
CA GLY A 65 12.76 -1.68 -6.14
C GLY A 65 12.11 -0.37 -6.56
N GLU A 66 12.73 0.34 -7.51
CA GLU A 66 12.10 1.47 -8.20
C GLU A 66 12.22 1.29 -9.73
N PRO A 67 11.12 1.05 -10.46
CA PRO A 67 11.18 0.85 -11.91
C PRO A 67 11.67 2.10 -12.66
N LEU A 68 11.45 3.31 -12.14
CA LEU A 68 11.92 4.55 -12.79
C LEU A 68 13.46 4.66 -12.84
N LEU A 69 14.20 3.80 -12.14
CA LEU A 69 15.67 3.69 -12.25
C LEU A 69 16.15 2.83 -13.44
N ARG A 70 15.25 2.13 -14.13
CA ARG A 70 15.58 1.42 -15.38
C ARG A 70 15.51 2.36 -16.57
N ARG A 71 16.59 2.35 -17.37
CA ARG A 71 16.71 3.19 -18.57
C ARG A 71 15.73 2.79 -19.67
N ASP A 72 15.38 1.51 -19.73
CA ASP A 72 14.55 0.88 -20.74
C ASP A 72 13.08 0.70 -20.31
N LEU A 73 12.66 1.27 -19.16
CA LEU A 73 11.27 1.14 -18.69
C LEU A 73 10.25 1.56 -19.76
N VAL A 74 10.49 2.69 -20.43
CA VAL A 74 9.58 3.23 -21.46
C VAL A 74 9.48 2.25 -22.65
N GLU A 75 10.59 1.61 -23.01
CA GLU A 75 10.64 0.59 -24.06
C GLU A 75 9.82 -0.66 -23.67
N LEU A 76 9.92 -1.10 -22.42
CA LEU A 76 9.15 -2.24 -21.90
C LEU A 76 7.65 -1.94 -21.84
N VAL A 77 7.27 -0.72 -21.42
CA VAL A 77 5.88 -0.26 -21.43
C VAL A 77 5.33 -0.26 -22.86
N ASN A 78 6.07 0.32 -23.80
CA ASN A 78 5.68 0.37 -25.20
C ASN A 78 5.53 -1.03 -25.81
N HIS A 79 6.48 -1.93 -25.53
CA HIS A 79 6.41 -3.32 -26.00
C HIS A 79 5.16 -4.03 -25.48
N GLY A 80 4.96 -4.05 -24.16
CA GLY A 80 3.78 -4.69 -23.55
C GLY A 80 2.46 -4.09 -24.03
N SER A 81 2.37 -2.75 -24.12
CA SER A 81 1.18 -2.09 -24.64
C SER A 81 0.91 -2.42 -26.11
N SER A 82 1.95 -2.58 -26.94
CA SER A 82 1.80 -2.93 -28.36
C SER A 82 1.26 -4.35 -28.58
N LEU A 83 1.47 -5.24 -27.60
CA LEU A 83 0.88 -6.59 -27.56
C LEU A 83 -0.58 -6.60 -27.09
N GLY A 84 -1.11 -5.44 -26.67
CA GLY A 84 -2.46 -5.29 -26.13
C GLY A 84 -2.59 -5.55 -24.64
N LEU A 85 -1.48 -5.81 -23.93
CA LEU A 85 -1.47 -6.01 -22.47
C LEU A 85 -1.78 -4.71 -21.73
N SER A 86 -2.38 -4.84 -20.54
CA SER A 86 -2.65 -3.69 -19.68
C SER A 86 -1.46 -3.38 -18.80
N ILE A 87 -0.58 -2.47 -19.25
CA ILE A 87 0.64 -2.14 -18.52
C ILE A 87 0.39 -1.05 -17.48
N VAL A 88 0.66 -1.37 -16.22
CA VAL A 88 0.62 -0.43 -15.08
C VAL A 88 2.03 -0.35 -14.48
N VAL A 89 2.47 0.84 -14.08
CA VAL A 89 3.79 1.01 -13.43
C VAL A 89 3.60 1.33 -11.94
N GLY A 90 4.14 0.49 -11.07
CA GLY A 90 4.14 0.72 -9.61
C GLY A 90 5.42 1.39 -9.16
N THR A 91 5.34 2.64 -8.69
CA THR A 91 6.49 3.51 -8.38
C THR A 91 6.34 4.20 -7.02
N ASN A 92 7.47 4.57 -6.41
CA ASN A 92 7.49 5.45 -5.25
C ASN A 92 7.16 6.92 -5.56
N GLY A 93 7.08 7.32 -6.83
CA GLY A 93 6.63 8.65 -7.25
C GLY A 93 7.70 9.74 -7.23
N VAL A 94 8.81 9.54 -6.51
CA VAL A 94 9.85 10.57 -6.28
C VAL A 94 10.53 11.05 -7.58
N LEU A 95 10.62 10.18 -8.59
CA LEU A 95 11.26 10.47 -9.87
C LEU A 95 10.25 10.82 -10.98
N LEU A 96 8.96 10.99 -10.65
CA LEU A 96 7.96 11.43 -11.61
C LEU A 96 8.11 12.93 -11.86
N ASN A 97 8.29 13.27 -13.13
CA ASN A 97 8.28 14.64 -13.65
C ASN A 97 7.51 14.66 -14.97
N GLU A 98 7.27 15.86 -15.50
CA GLU A 98 6.47 16.06 -16.71
C GLU A 98 6.97 15.21 -17.88
N SER A 99 8.28 15.23 -18.15
CA SER A 99 8.90 14.46 -19.22
C SER A 99 8.68 12.96 -19.05
N LYS A 100 8.86 12.44 -17.83
CA LYS A 100 8.70 11.00 -17.57
C LYS A 100 7.25 10.55 -17.71
N VAL A 101 6.29 11.34 -17.21
CA VAL A 101 4.86 11.06 -17.32
C VAL A 101 4.42 11.10 -18.79
N GLN A 102 4.88 12.08 -19.58
CA GLN A 102 4.62 12.14 -21.02
C GLN A 102 5.18 10.91 -21.75
N GLN A 103 6.42 10.50 -21.44
CA GLN A 103 7.03 9.30 -22.03
C GLN A 103 6.23 8.02 -21.72
N LEU A 104 5.81 7.83 -20.45
CA LEU A 104 5.03 6.67 -20.05
C LEU A 104 3.64 6.66 -20.68
N LYS A 105 2.97 7.82 -20.74
CA LYS A 105 1.68 7.96 -21.42
C LYS A 105 1.80 7.66 -22.92
N ALA A 106 2.81 8.23 -23.58
CA ALA A 106 3.06 8.00 -25.01
C ALA A 106 3.42 6.54 -25.32
N ALA A 107 4.09 5.86 -24.40
CA ALA A 107 4.38 4.42 -24.50
C ALA A 107 3.16 3.52 -24.23
N GLY A 108 2.00 4.09 -23.85
CA GLY A 108 0.77 3.32 -23.62
C GLY A 108 0.62 2.76 -22.20
N ALA A 109 1.28 3.35 -21.19
CA ALA A 109 0.97 3.03 -19.80
C ALA A 109 -0.51 3.30 -19.52
N MET A 110 -1.22 2.31 -18.99
CA MET A 110 -2.63 2.43 -18.61
C MET A 110 -2.80 3.30 -17.36
N GLY A 111 -1.80 3.29 -16.47
CA GLY A 111 -1.76 4.15 -15.31
C GLY A 111 -0.61 3.83 -14.37
N LEU A 112 -0.50 4.61 -13.30
CA LEU A 112 0.56 4.48 -12.29
C LEU A 112 -0.02 4.08 -10.93
N GLY A 113 0.65 3.18 -10.22
CA GLY A 113 0.42 2.94 -8.79
C GLY A 113 1.46 3.72 -7.99
N ILE A 114 1.04 4.80 -7.33
CA ILE A 114 1.93 5.73 -6.63
C ILE A 114 1.81 5.53 -5.12
N SER A 115 2.96 5.37 -4.50
CA SER A 115 3.11 5.01 -3.09
C SER A 115 3.05 6.23 -2.15
N LEU A 116 2.03 6.31 -1.28
CA LEU A 116 1.86 7.36 -0.27
C LEU A 116 1.40 6.74 1.05
N ASP A 117 2.28 6.70 2.06
CA ASP A 117 2.03 5.99 3.33
C ASP A 117 1.69 6.87 4.54
N SER A 118 1.63 8.20 4.36
CA SER A 118 1.09 9.11 5.35
C SER A 118 0.77 10.44 4.69
N LEU A 119 -0.23 11.13 5.23
CA LEU A 119 -0.52 12.53 4.91
C LEU A 119 0.43 13.50 5.62
N ASP A 120 1.11 13.03 6.67
CA ASP A 120 2.19 13.75 7.35
C ASP A 120 3.54 13.51 6.63
N PRO A 121 4.24 14.57 6.16
CA PRO A 121 5.49 14.41 5.45
C PRO A 121 6.60 13.79 6.29
N THR A 122 6.68 14.10 7.59
CA THR A 122 7.70 13.55 8.48
C THR A 122 7.48 12.05 8.68
N GLN A 123 6.23 11.63 8.87
CA GLN A 123 5.92 10.20 8.97
C GLN A 123 6.16 9.47 7.65
N HIS A 124 5.73 10.04 6.52
CA HIS A 124 5.96 9.44 5.20
C HIS A 124 7.46 9.32 4.89
N ASP A 125 8.22 10.41 5.00
CA ASP A 125 9.65 10.45 4.70
C ASP A 125 10.44 9.53 5.63
N GLY A 126 10.08 9.49 6.92
CA GLY A 126 10.66 8.58 7.89
C GLY A 126 10.41 7.12 7.52
N PHE A 127 9.17 6.78 7.17
CA PHE A 127 8.78 5.42 6.80
C PHE A 127 9.37 4.95 5.46
N ARG A 128 9.57 5.89 4.52
CA ARG A 128 10.18 5.68 3.20
C ARG A 128 11.72 5.82 3.22
N GLY A 129 12.28 6.35 4.30
CA GLY A 129 13.71 6.49 4.51
C GLY A 129 14.38 7.57 3.65
N CYS A 130 13.65 8.59 3.20
CA CYS A 130 14.18 9.66 2.36
C CYS A 130 13.47 11.00 2.64
N PRO A 131 14.17 12.01 3.19
CA PRO A 131 13.63 13.35 3.34
C PRO A 131 13.22 13.99 2.00
N GLY A 132 12.08 14.68 2.00
CA GLY A 132 11.48 15.31 0.82
C GLY A 132 10.82 14.33 -0.15
N SER A 133 10.69 13.04 0.21
CA SER A 133 10.04 12.05 -0.64
C SER A 133 8.54 12.28 -0.77
N TRP A 134 7.90 12.75 0.30
CA TRP A 134 6.48 13.10 0.31
C TRP A 134 6.16 14.21 -0.69
N GLU A 135 6.89 15.32 -0.64
CA GLU A 135 6.68 16.48 -1.52
C GLU A 135 6.86 16.11 -3.00
N LYS A 136 7.95 15.37 -3.31
CA LYS A 136 8.21 14.90 -4.67
C LYS A 136 7.14 13.94 -5.17
N THR A 137 6.64 13.06 -4.30
CA THR A 137 5.56 12.13 -4.62
C THR A 137 4.27 12.89 -4.97
N LEU A 138 3.91 13.90 -4.19
CA LEU A 138 2.74 14.73 -4.47
C LEU A 138 2.88 15.53 -5.77
N ALA A 139 4.05 16.10 -6.03
CA ALA A 139 4.34 16.76 -7.31
C ALA A 139 4.21 15.78 -8.50
N GLY A 140 4.62 14.53 -8.31
CA GLY A 140 4.43 13.45 -9.26
C GLY A 140 2.95 13.15 -9.55
N MET A 141 2.13 12.99 -8.50
CA MET A 141 0.68 12.78 -8.64
C MET A 141 0.00 13.93 -9.38
N GLU A 142 0.34 15.18 -9.03
CA GLU A 142 -0.19 16.37 -9.69
C GLU A 142 0.20 16.43 -11.17
N THR A 143 1.42 15.99 -11.51
CA THR A 143 1.87 15.88 -12.90
C THR A 143 1.05 14.85 -13.67
N CYS A 144 0.76 13.69 -13.07
CA CYS A 144 -0.11 12.68 -13.67
C CYS A 144 -1.50 13.24 -13.96
N ARG A 145 -2.08 13.97 -13.00
CA ARG A 145 -3.38 14.64 -13.16
C ARG A 145 -3.37 15.66 -14.29
N LYS A 146 -2.41 16.58 -14.32
CA LYS A 146 -2.27 17.62 -15.37
C LYS A 146 -2.14 17.03 -16.77
N LEU A 147 -1.42 15.92 -16.90
CA LEU A 147 -1.18 15.25 -18.17
C LEU A 147 -2.20 14.16 -18.48
N ASP A 148 -3.23 13.99 -17.65
CA ASP A 148 -4.31 13.01 -17.83
C ASP A 148 -3.75 11.58 -17.98
N LEU A 149 -2.80 11.20 -17.12
CA LEU A 149 -2.36 9.81 -16.95
C LEU A 149 -3.00 9.27 -15.67
N PRO A 150 -3.93 8.30 -15.75
CA PRO A 150 -4.60 7.75 -14.58
C PRO A 150 -3.62 7.22 -13.53
N PHE A 151 -3.93 7.42 -12.26
CA PHE A 151 -3.12 6.89 -11.18
C PHE A 151 -3.96 6.34 -10.02
N GLN A 152 -3.30 5.53 -9.20
CA GLN A 152 -3.80 4.88 -8.00
C GLN A 152 -2.92 5.30 -6.82
N VAL A 153 -3.51 5.45 -5.65
CA VAL A 153 -2.77 5.65 -4.40
C VAL A 153 -2.56 4.30 -3.72
N HIS A 154 -1.32 4.02 -3.34
CA HIS A 154 -0.92 2.81 -2.61
C HIS A 154 -0.50 3.21 -1.19
N PHE A 155 -1.29 2.80 -0.20
CA PHE A 155 -1.09 3.13 1.22
C PHE A 155 -0.84 1.85 2.02
N SER A 156 0.31 1.71 2.66
CA SER A 156 0.60 0.61 3.58
C SER A 156 0.12 0.96 4.98
N VAL A 157 -0.91 0.25 5.45
CA VAL A 157 -1.44 0.46 6.79
C VAL A 157 -0.58 -0.23 7.84
N THR A 158 -0.29 0.50 8.91
CA THR A 158 0.56 0.13 10.04
C THR A 158 -0.09 0.63 11.33
N GLU A 159 0.40 0.19 12.49
CA GLU A 159 -0.15 0.66 13.77
C GLU A 159 0.03 2.18 13.94
N GLN A 160 1.08 2.75 13.36
CA GLN A 160 1.38 4.18 13.45
C GLN A 160 0.41 5.04 12.63
N ASN A 161 0.01 4.59 11.44
CA ASN A 161 -0.79 5.38 10.49
C ASN A 161 -2.23 4.88 10.29
N ALA A 162 -2.68 3.82 10.99
CA ALA A 162 -4.03 3.29 10.83
C ALA A 162 -5.16 4.28 11.17
N HIS A 163 -4.85 5.38 11.85
CA HIS A 163 -5.80 6.47 12.10
C HIS A 163 -6.02 7.36 10.87
N GLU A 164 -5.10 7.35 9.90
CA GLU A 164 -5.15 8.16 8.68
C GLU A 164 -5.98 7.51 7.56
N VAL A 165 -6.53 6.30 7.77
CA VAL A 165 -7.27 5.57 6.72
C VAL A 165 -8.40 6.41 6.11
N GLN A 166 -9.17 7.12 6.94
CA GLN A 166 -10.25 7.98 6.46
C GLN A 166 -9.68 9.14 5.62
N GLY A 167 -8.72 9.88 6.17
CA GLY A 167 -8.08 10.97 5.45
C GLY A 167 -7.43 10.53 4.13
N MET A 168 -6.90 9.31 4.06
CA MET A 168 -6.33 8.76 2.83
C MET A 168 -7.40 8.46 1.77
N ILE A 169 -8.61 8.04 2.19
CA ILE A 169 -9.77 7.90 1.28
C ILE A 169 -10.14 9.27 0.72
N ASP A 170 -10.31 10.26 1.59
CA ASP A 170 -10.73 11.62 1.19
C ASP A 170 -9.68 12.30 0.30
N PHE A 171 -8.40 12.15 0.66
CA PHE A 171 -7.26 12.60 -0.14
C PHE A 171 -7.23 11.93 -1.52
N SER A 172 -7.44 10.62 -1.60
CA SER A 172 -7.43 9.90 -2.89
C SER A 172 -8.54 10.39 -3.81
N ARG A 173 -9.72 10.72 -3.27
CA ARG A 173 -10.82 11.32 -4.04
C ARG A 173 -10.45 12.73 -4.51
N ALA A 174 -10.00 13.58 -3.59
CA ALA A 174 -9.68 14.98 -3.88
C ALA A 174 -8.56 15.15 -4.92
N THR A 175 -7.59 14.23 -4.93
CA THR A 175 -6.48 14.24 -5.89
C THR A 175 -6.85 13.67 -7.27
N GLY A 176 -8.04 13.07 -7.41
CA GLY A 176 -8.48 12.44 -8.65
C GLY A 176 -7.89 11.06 -8.89
N ALA A 177 -7.45 10.36 -7.84
CA ALA A 177 -7.03 8.97 -7.97
C ALA A 177 -8.23 8.08 -8.34
N HIS A 178 -8.02 7.13 -9.25
CA HIS A 178 -9.09 6.20 -9.64
C HIS A 178 -9.25 5.04 -8.64
N VAL A 179 -8.17 4.72 -7.91
CA VAL A 179 -8.14 3.61 -6.97
C VAL A 179 -7.30 3.97 -5.75
N LEU A 180 -7.79 3.64 -4.57
CA LEU A 180 -7.01 3.53 -3.34
C LEU A 180 -6.77 2.04 -3.01
N ASN A 181 -5.52 1.59 -3.12
CA ASN A 181 -5.09 0.28 -2.66
C ASN A 181 -4.49 0.40 -1.26
N ILE A 182 -5.12 -0.23 -0.27
CA ILE A 182 -4.64 -0.29 1.10
C ILE A 182 -3.97 -1.63 1.32
N PHE A 183 -2.66 -1.60 1.52
CA PHE A 183 -1.83 -2.79 1.72
C PHE A 183 -1.70 -3.09 3.20
N PHE A 184 -2.16 -4.28 3.59
CA PHE A 184 -1.97 -4.79 4.95
C PHE A 184 -0.62 -5.51 5.03
N LEU A 185 0.25 -5.03 5.92
CA LEU A 185 1.64 -5.47 6.02
C LEU A 185 1.73 -6.97 6.32
N VAL A 186 2.54 -7.69 5.56
CA VAL A 186 3.05 -9.00 5.98
C VAL A 186 4.52 -8.77 6.32
N CYS A 187 4.90 -8.97 7.58
CA CYS A 187 6.24 -8.63 8.09
C CYS A 187 7.33 -9.56 7.50
N THR A 188 7.80 -9.24 6.30
CA THR A 188 8.91 -9.90 5.61
C THR A 188 9.91 -8.86 5.11
N GLY A 189 11.08 -9.30 4.63
CA GLY A 189 12.14 -8.40 4.17
C GLY A 189 12.57 -7.45 5.29
N ARG A 190 12.70 -6.15 4.98
CA ARG A 190 12.99 -5.13 6.01
C ARG A 190 11.88 -4.99 7.05
N GLY A 191 10.64 -5.27 6.63
CA GLY A 191 9.46 -5.21 7.47
C GLY A 191 9.38 -6.32 8.52
N GLU A 192 10.27 -7.33 8.51
CA GLU A 192 10.24 -8.43 9.49
C GLU A 192 10.34 -7.93 10.94
N SER A 193 11.06 -6.83 11.17
CA SER A 193 11.24 -6.24 12.50
C SER A 193 10.09 -5.31 12.93
N MET A 194 9.15 -5.02 12.03
CA MET A 194 8.02 -4.15 12.30
C MET A 194 6.91 -4.87 13.06
N SER A 195 6.10 -4.06 13.74
CA SER A 195 4.83 -4.51 14.31
C SER A 195 3.71 -4.21 13.32
N ASP A 196 2.99 -5.24 12.90
CA ASP A 196 1.75 -5.09 12.13
C ASP A 196 0.62 -4.57 13.05
N ILE A 197 -0.48 -4.12 12.47
CA ILE A 197 -1.67 -3.73 13.22
C ILE A 197 -2.25 -4.93 13.99
N THR A 198 -2.85 -4.66 15.14
CA THR A 198 -3.51 -5.72 15.93
C THR A 198 -4.68 -6.36 15.14
N PRO A 199 -5.04 -7.65 15.38
CA PRO A 199 -6.19 -8.27 14.72
C PRO A 199 -7.51 -7.50 14.89
N GLN A 200 -7.72 -6.88 16.05
CA GLN A 200 -8.90 -6.05 16.31
C GLN A 200 -8.89 -4.77 15.45
N ARG A 201 -7.74 -4.09 15.37
CA ARG A 201 -7.58 -2.92 14.50
C ARG A 201 -7.70 -3.30 13.03
N TYR A 202 -7.16 -4.46 12.65
CA TYR A 202 -7.27 -5.03 11.30
C TYR A 202 -8.73 -5.19 10.86
N GLU A 203 -9.54 -5.82 11.71
CA GLU A 203 -10.97 -6.02 11.46
C GLU A 203 -11.74 -4.68 11.40
N ALA A 204 -11.41 -3.74 12.29
CA ALA A 204 -12.01 -2.40 12.29
C ALA A 204 -11.69 -1.62 11.01
N VAL A 205 -10.43 -1.62 10.56
CA VAL A 205 -10.02 -0.97 9.31
C VAL A 205 -10.74 -1.62 8.14
N LEU A 206 -10.77 -2.96 8.04
CA LEU A 206 -11.47 -3.62 6.94
C LEU A 206 -12.96 -3.31 6.90
N LYS A 207 -13.62 -3.25 8.06
CA LYS A 207 -15.02 -2.83 8.15
C LYS A 207 -15.21 -1.41 7.59
N GLN A 208 -14.37 -0.48 8.02
CA GLN A 208 -14.36 0.89 7.49
C GLN A 208 -14.18 0.92 5.97
N LEU A 209 -13.31 0.07 5.41
CA LEU A 209 -13.10 0.01 3.96
C LEU A 209 -14.32 -0.50 3.20
N VAL A 210 -15.04 -1.50 3.74
CA VAL A 210 -16.28 -2.00 3.12
C VAL A 210 -17.35 -0.91 3.13
N GLU A 211 -17.53 -0.24 4.26
CA GLU A 211 -18.48 0.86 4.42
C GLU A 211 -18.14 2.03 3.47
N ALA A 212 -16.87 2.41 3.41
CA ALA A 212 -16.39 3.46 2.51
C ALA A 212 -16.62 3.10 1.04
N GLN A 213 -16.30 1.86 0.61
CA GLN A 213 -16.54 1.41 -0.76
C GLN A 213 -18.04 1.41 -1.12
N ALA A 214 -18.92 1.06 -0.18
CA ALA A 214 -20.36 1.11 -0.40
C ALA A 214 -20.89 2.56 -0.55
N ALA A 215 -20.22 3.52 0.08
CA ALA A 215 -20.60 4.93 0.07
C ALA A 215 -20.04 5.73 -1.13
N THR A 216 -19.16 5.16 -1.96
CA THR A 216 -18.54 5.85 -3.10
C THR A 216 -18.72 5.08 -4.41
N SER A 217 -18.89 5.81 -5.50
CA SER A 217 -18.90 5.27 -6.87
C SER A 217 -17.78 5.81 -7.76
N ASP A 218 -17.11 6.87 -7.31
CA ASP A 218 -16.06 7.62 -7.99
C ASP A 218 -14.64 7.13 -7.64
N LEU A 219 -14.46 6.44 -6.52
CA LEU A 219 -13.21 5.83 -6.10
C LEU A 219 -13.36 4.32 -5.87
N ILE A 220 -12.43 3.53 -6.42
CA ILE A 220 -12.34 2.10 -6.09
C ILE A 220 -11.43 1.93 -4.87
N ILE A 221 -11.95 1.38 -3.78
CA ILE A 221 -11.23 1.15 -2.53
C ILE A 221 -10.98 -0.35 -2.38
N ARG A 222 -9.71 -0.76 -2.25
CA ARG A 222 -9.32 -2.17 -2.20
C ARG A 222 -8.41 -2.49 -1.04
N ALA A 223 -8.79 -3.50 -0.27
CA ALA A 223 -7.91 -4.13 0.70
C ALA A 223 -6.98 -5.14 0.01
N ARG A 224 -5.67 -4.98 0.15
CA ARG A 224 -4.64 -5.88 -0.41
C ARG A 224 -3.96 -6.66 0.71
N CYS A 225 -3.66 -7.95 0.44
CA CYS A 225 -3.17 -8.91 1.44
C CYS A 225 -4.10 -9.13 2.63
N ALA A 226 -5.40 -8.86 2.43
CA ALA A 226 -6.42 -8.96 3.46
C ALA A 226 -7.69 -9.69 2.99
N PRO A 227 -7.63 -11.02 2.77
CA PRO A 227 -8.79 -11.77 2.26
C PRO A 227 -10.01 -11.75 3.19
N HIS A 228 -9.81 -11.41 4.48
CA HIS A 228 -10.88 -11.16 5.45
C HIS A 228 -11.89 -10.11 4.99
N TYR A 229 -11.48 -9.20 4.09
CA TYR A 229 -12.35 -8.20 3.48
C TYR A 229 -13.63 -8.81 2.92
N LYS A 230 -13.55 -9.95 2.24
CA LYS A 230 -14.73 -10.64 1.70
C LYS A 230 -15.68 -11.17 2.77
N ARG A 231 -15.14 -11.74 3.84
CA ARG A 231 -15.96 -12.21 4.98
C ARG A 231 -16.72 -11.03 5.58
N ILE A 232 -16.03 -9.91 5.84
CA ILE A 232 -16.63 -8.74 6.46
C ILE A 232 -17.69 -8.12 5.54
N ALA A 233 -17.41 -8.03 4.22
CA ALA A 233 -18.39 -7.59 3.25
C ALA A 233 -19.66 -8.47 3.28
N TYR A 234 -19.51 -9.79 3.33
CA TYR A 234 -20.64 -10.71 3.44
C TYR A 234 -21.41 -10.57 4.76
N GLN A 235 -20.72 -10.38 5.88
CA GLN A 235 -21.37 -10.19 7.17
C GLN A 235 -22.19 -8.90 7.25
N LEU A 236 -21.79 -7.85 6.52
CA LEU A 236 -22.52 -6.60 6.45
C LEU A 236 -23.68 -6.67 5.46
N ASP A 237 -23.42 -7.16 4.25
CA ASP A 237 -24.42 -7.30 3.20
C ASP A 237 -24.05 -8.49 2.28
N PRO A 238 -24.70 -9.65 2.46
CA PRO A 238 -24.50 -10.82 1.61
C PRO A 238 -24.72 -10.54 0.12
N GLU A 239 -25.57 -9.58 -0.24
CA GLU A 239 -25.94 -9.27 -1.63
C GLU A 239 -25.11 -8.12 -2.25
N SER A 240 -24.13 -7.61 -1.49
CA SER A 240 -23.22 -6.55 -1.92
C SER A 240 -22.55 -6.88 -3.27
N PRO A 241 -22.29 -5.89 -4.14
CA PRO A 241 -21.46 -6.10 -5.32
C PRO A 241 -20.09 -6.73 -5.00
N LEU A 242 -19.54 -6.48 -3.81
CA LEU A 242 -18.25 -7.02 -3.35
C LEU A 242 -18.31 -8.54 -3.07
N THR A 243 -19.43 -9.03 -2.55
CA THR A 243 -19.63 -10.47 -2.27
C THR A 243 -19.95 -11.25 -3.53
N ARG A 244 -20.64 -10.62 -4.48
CA ARG A 244 -20.95 -11.16 -5.82
C ARG A 244 -19.75 -11.12 -6.78
N ALA A 245 -18.73 -10.33 -6.48
CA ALA A 245 -17.54 -10.22 -7.31
C ALA A 245 -16.61 -11.46 -7.19
N GLN A 246 -16.45 -12.19 -8.29
CA GLN A 246 -15.43 -13.21 -8.45
C GLN A 246 -14.05 -12.58 -8.74
N GLY A 247 -12.98 -13.22 -8.27
CA GLY A 247 -11.61 -12.81 -8.59
C GLY A 247 -11.17 -11.45 -7.99
N TYR A 248 -10.38 -10.70 -8.77
CA TYR A 248 -9.66 -9.48 -8.36
C TYR A 248 -10.54 -8.36 -7.82
N GLU A 249 -11.79 -8.25 -8.31
CA GLU A 249 -12.73 -7.21 -7.91
C GLU A 249 -13.36 -7.46 -6.53
N GLY A 250 -13.36 -8.71 -6.04
CA GLY A 250 -14.00 -9.06 -4.77
C GLY A 250 -13.09 -8.99 -3.54
N GLY A 251 -11.77 -8.78 -3.68
CA GLY A 251 -10.86 -8.68 -2.53
C GLY A 251 -10.50 -10.01 -1.84
N GLY A 252 -10.62 -11.15 -2.54
CA GLY A 252 -10.09 -12.44 -2.10
C GLY A 252 -8.59 -12.61 -2.38
N CYS A 253 -7.96 -13.66 -1.86
CA CYS A 253 -6.57 -13.99 -2.23
C CYS A 253 -6.50 -14.44 -3.70
N LEU A 254 -5.52 -13.95 -4.45
CA LEU A 254 -5.30 -14.29 -5.86
C LEU A 254 -3.99 -15.06 -6.10
N ALA A 255 -3.14 -15.14 -5.07
CA ALA A 255 -1.79 -15.67 -5.17
C ALA A 255 -1.81 -17.11 -5.65
N GLY A 256 -1.12 -17.39 -6.76
CA GLY A 256 -1.08 -18.71 -7.38
C GLY A 256 -2.39 -19.17 -8.04
N ILE A 257 -3.42 -18.31 -8.10
CA ILE A 257 -4.74 -18.61 -8.68
C ILE A 257 -4.98 -17.77 -9.93
N HIS A 258 -4.89 -16.45 -9.78
CA HIS A 258 -5.03 -15.46 -10.87
C HIS A 258 -3.91 -14.42 -10.86
N TYR A 259 -2.92 -14.62 -9.98
CA TYR A 259 -1.80 -13.72 -9.76
C TYR A 259 -0.51 -14.46 -9.43
N CYS A 260 0.60 -13.99 -10.00
CA CYS A 260 1.96 -14.32 -9.57
C CYS A 260 2.90 -13.11 -9.68
N ARG A 261 4.10 -13.29 -9.16
CA ARG A 261 5.20 -12.31 -9.22
C ARG A 261 6.43 -12.95 -9.87
N ILE A 262 7.06 -12.19 -10.77
CA ILE A 262 8.39 -12.47 -11.32
C ILE A 262 9.42 -11.65 -10.54
N THR A 263 10.44 -12.32 -9.99
CA THR A 263 11.57 -11.67 -9.30
C THR A 263 12.51 -11.00 -10.30
N PRO A 264 13.37 -10.05 -9.88
CA PRO A 264 14.35 -9.43 -10.77
C PRO A 264 15.25 -10.42 -11.49
N GLU A 265 15.49 -11.59 -10.92
CA GLU A 265 16.33 -12.66 -11.46
C GLU A 265 15.56 -13.68 -12.33
N GLY A 266 14.23 -13.53 -12.45
CA GLY A 266 13.37 -14.37 -13.29
C GLY A 266 12.63 -15.50 -12.59
N GLY A 267 12.75 -15.62 -11.27
CA GLY A 267 12.00 -16.58 -10.47
C GLY A 267 10.51 -16.28 -10.40
N VAL A 268 9.68 -17.32 -10.46
CA VAL A 268 8.21 -17.22 -10.41
C VAL A 268 7.73 -17.56 -9.01
N THR A 269 6.98 -16.66 -8.38
CA THR A 269 6.46 -16.82 -7.01
C THR A 269 4.96 -16.55 -6.96
N ALA A 270 4.22 -17.25 -6.08
CA ALA A 270 2.77 -17.05 -5.94
C ALA A 270 2.40 -15.64 -5.45
N CYS A 271 3.25 -15.04 -4.62
CA CYS A 271 2.98 -13.80 -3.89
C CYS A 271 4.30 -13.09 -3.54
N PRO A 272 4.36 -11.75 -3.48
CA PRO A 272 5.54 -11.02 -2.99
C PRO A 272 6.03 -11.46 -1.61
N TYR A 273 5.14 -11.99 -0.79
CA TYR A 273 5.39 -12.39 0.60
C TYR A 273 5.56 -13.91 0.76
N ILE A 274 5.48 -14.69 -0.33
CA ILE A 274 5.81 -16.12 -0.35
C ILE A 274 7.16 -16.24 -1.08
N PRO A 275 8.26 -16.54 -0.36
CA PRO A 275 9.60 -16.49 -0.94
C PRO A 275 9.91 -17.69 -1.84
N ASP A 276 9.15 -18.78 -1.71
CA ASP A 276 9.36 -20.02 -2.46
C ASP A 276 9.14 -19.77 -3.97
N GLU A 277 10.18 -20.05 -4.77
CA GLU A 277 10.13 -19.97 -6.24
C GLU A 277 9.68 -21.31 -6.83
N GLU A 278 8.74 -21.26 -7.77
CA GLU A 278 8.19 -22.43 -8.46
C GLU A 278 9.03 -22.84 -9.68
N GLY A 279 10.04 -22.04 -10.02
CA GLY A 279 10.89 -22.16 -11.19
C GLY A 279 11.33 -20.79 -11.70
N THR A 280 12.20 -20.78 -12.72
CA THR A 280 12.69 -19.55 -13.36
C THR A 280 12.36 -19.54 -14.85
N ILE A 281 11.95 -18.36 -15.35
CA ILE A 281 11.62 -18.16 -16.77
C ILE A 281 12.82 -18.32 -17.71
N ARG A 282 14.05 -18.39 -17.15
CA ARG A 282 15.28 -18.63 -17.91
C ARG A 282 15.46 -20.09 -18.29
N GLU A 283 14.88 -21.00 -17.52
CA GLU A 283 15.05 -22.43 -17.68
C GLU A 283 13.78 -23.07 -18.26
N THR A 284 12.61 -22.59 -17.82
CA THR A 284 11.32 -23.16 -18.19
C THR A 284 10.39 -22.05 -18.69
N PRO A 285 9.65 -22.25 -19.81
CA PRO A 285 8.65 -21.29 -20.27
C PRO A 285 7.65 -20.94 -19.17
N PHE A 286 7.28 -19.67 -19.04
CA PHE A 286 6.40 -19.18 -17.98
C PHE A 286 5.10 -19.99 -17.86
N TRP A 287 4.45 -20.29 -18.99
CA TRP A 287 3.18 -21.03 -18.95
C TRP A 287 3.34 -22.47 -18.45
N GLN A 288 4.50 -23.10 -18.68
CA GLN A 288 4.76 -24.42 -18.12
C GLN A 288 4.92 -24.37 -16.59
N ILE A 289 5.54 -23.32 -16.04
CA ILE A 289 5.62 -23.12 -14.59
C ILE A 289 4.21 -22.86 -14.02
N TRP A 290 3.44 -21.96 -14.63
CA TRP A 290 2.09 -21.62 -14.21
C TRP A 290 1.12 -22.82 -14.23
N ASP A 291 1.18 -23.63 -15.27
CA ASP A 291 0.26 -24.76 -15.45
C ASP A 291 0.68 -26.01 -14.63
N ASN A 292 1.95 -26.14 -14.24
CA ASN A 292 2.43 -27.36 -13.57
C ASN A 292 2.91 -27.16 -12.12
N SER A 293 2.94 -25.93 -11.60
CA SER A 293 3.34 -25.68 -10.19
C SER A 293 2.44 -26.43 -9.20
N PRO A 294 3.01 -27.30 -8.34
CA PRO A 294 2.27 -27.95 -7.26
C PRO A 294 1.71 -26.95 -6.24
N THR A 295 2.46 -25.89 -5.93
CA THR A 295 2.01 -24.84 -5.02
C THR A 295 0.82 -24.08 -5.59
N PHE A 296 0.82 -23.75 -6.89
CA PHE A 296 -0.32 -23.07 -7.51
C PHE A 296 -1.56 -23.98 -7.55
N ALA A 297 -1.37 -25.28 -7.82
CA ALA A 297 -2.44 -26.26 -7.70
C ALA A 297 -3.01 -26.31 -6.26
N GLN A 298 -2.14 -26.33 -5.25
CA GLN A 298 -2.54 -26.30 -3.84
C GLN A 298 -3.27 -24.99 -3.47
N LEU A 299 -2.85 -23.84 -3.99
CA LEU A 299 -3.49 -22.55 -3.72
C LEU A 299 -4.85 -22.42 -4.42
N THR A 300 -5.01 -23.05 -5.58
CA THR A 300 -6.28 -23.09 -6.33
C THR A 300 -7.31 -23.98 -5.65
N HIS A 301 -6.88 -25.11 -5.08
CA HIS A 301 -7.75 -26.03 -4.34
C HIS A 301 -7.21 -26.28 -2.92
N PRO A 302 -7.33 -25.28 -2.02
CA PRO A 302 -6.66 -25.33 -0.73
C PRO A 302 -7.38 -26.26 0.26
N GLU A 303 -6.64 -27.21 0.83
CA GLU A 303 -7.05 -27.96 2.02
C GLU A 303 -6.61 -27.21 3.27
N LEU A 304 -7.47 -26.30 3.76
CA LEU A 304 -7.13 -25.38 4.85
C LEU A 304 -7.09 -26.08 6.21
N GLY A 305 -6.07 -25.76 7.01
CA GLY A 305 -5.90 -26.23 8.38
C GLY A 305 -6.58 -25.35 9.44
N GLY A 306 -6.59 -25.84 10.68
CA GLY A 306 -7.05 -25.11 11.86
C GLY A 306 -8.49 -24.61 11.75
N LYS A 307 -8.75 -23.38 12.20
CA LYS A 307 -10.09 -22.79 12.15
C LYS A 307 -10.55 -22.46 10.73
N CYS A 308 -9.63 -22.23 9.79
CA CYS A 308 -9.98 -21.88 8.42
C CYS A 308 -10.64 -23.06 7.69
N GLY A 309 -10.18 -24.30 7.90
CA GLY A 309 -10.77 -25.50 7.29
C GLY A 309 -12.17 -25.88 7.81
N LYS A 310 -12.57 -25.35 8.97
CA LYS A 310 -13.91 -25.55 9.54
C LYS A 310 -14.80 -24.31 9.41
N CYS A 311 -14.32 -23.28 8.74
CA CYS A 311 -15.02 -22.01 8.64
C CYS A 311 -16.10 -22.07 7.56
N GLU A 312 -17.28 -21.56 7.87
CA GLU A 312 -18.38 -21.34 6.95
C GLU A 312 -17.96 -20.42 5.78
N TYR A 313 -17.00 -19.51 5.97
CA TYR A 313 -16.49 -18.61 4.93
C TYR A 313 -15.34 -19.18 4.09
N GLN A 314 -15.01 -20.47 4.23
CA GLN A 314 -13.77 -21.03 3.66
C GLN A 314 -13.70 -20.95 2.13
N GLN A 315 -14.84 -20.97 1.42
CA GLN A 315 -14.86 -20.79 -0.05
C GLN A 315 -14.88 -19.32 -0.49
N LEU A 316 -15.12 -18.39 0.43
CA LEU A 316 -15.20 -16.96 0.14
C LEU A 316 -13.89 -16.23 0.47
N CYS A 317 -13.33 -16.49 1.66
CA CYS A 317 -12.21 -15.74 2.22
C CYS A 317 -10.87 -16.42 1.98
N THR A 318 -10.78 -17.72 2.26
CA THR A 318 -9.56 -18.56 2.32
C THR A 318 -8.41 -18.05 3.21
N GLY A 319 -8.41 -16.81 3.72
CA GLY A 319 -7.36 -16.21 4.54
C GLY A 319 -6.05 -15.95 3.78
N CYS A 320 -5.16 -15.12 4.30
CA CYS A 320 -3.86 -14.89 3.67
C CYS A 320 -2.95 -16.09 3.89
N ARG A 321 -2.47 -16.69 2.79
CA ARG A 321 -1.59 -17.87 2.83
C ARG A 321 -0.13 -17.51 3.14
N ALA A 322 0.26 -16.26 2.87
CA ALA A 322 1.61 -15.77 3.15
C ALA A 322 1.87 -15.51 4.64
N ARG A 323 0.86 -15.07 5.41
CA ARG A 323 0.98 -14.76 6.84
C ARG A 323 1.41 -15.95 7.70
N PRO A 324 0.72 -17.11 7.68
CA PRO A 324 1.15 -18.25 8.47
C PRO A 324 2.55 -18.73 8.07
N LYS A 325 2.87 -18.75 6.77
CA LYS A 325 4.22 -19.08 6.26
C LYS A 325 5.29 -18.12 6.77
N ALA A 326 5.04 -16.82 6.77
CA ALA A 326 5.97 -15.82 7.30
C ALA A 326 6.26 -16.01 8.80
N LEU A 327 5.31 -16.59 9.54
CA LEU A 327 5.44 -16.91 10.97
C LEU A 327 6.00 -18.31 11.25
N GLY A 328 6.45 -19.02 10.21
CA GLY A 328 7.07 -20.35 10.32
C GLY A 328 6.10 -21.53 10.20
N GLY A 329 4.82 -21.28 9.88
CA GLY A 329 3.84 -22.32 9.58
C GLY A 329 3.83 -22.74 8.11
N SER A 330 2.82 -23.54 7.73
CA SER A 330 2.51 -23.94 6.36
C SER A 330 1.64 -22.90 5.64
N LEU A 331 1.67 -22.90 4.30
CA LEU A 331 0.76 -22.07 3.48
C LEU A 331 -0.72 -22.36 3.77
N MET A 332 -1.04 -23.59 4.18
CA MET A 332 -2.42 -24.02 4.45
C MET A 332 -2.88 -23.77 5.89
N ASP A 333 -2.01 -23.31 6.79
CA ASP A 333 -2.39 -23.05 8.18
C ASP A 333 -3.38 -21.89 8.31
N ALA A 334 -4.06 -21.80 9.44
CA ALA A 334 -5.02 -20.73 9.68
C ALA A 334 -4.34 -19.34 9.64
N ASP A 335 -5.01 -18.35 9.04
CA ASP A 335 -4.52 -16.97 9.08
C ASP A 335 -4.60 -16.44 10.52
N PRO A 336 -3.46 -16.12 11.16
CA PRO A 336 -3.44 -15.71 12.56
C PRO A 336 -3.99 -14.29 12.78
N TRP A 337 -4.14 -13.49 11.72
CA TRP A 337 -4.68 -12.12 11.81
C TRP A 337 -6.21 -12.07 11.76
N CYS A 338 -6.87 -13.21 11.57
CA CYS A 338 -8.32 -13.29 11.67
C CYS A 338 -8.73 -13.41 13.14
N SER A 339 -9.57 -12.52 13.68
CA SER A 339 -10.18 -12.70 15.01
C SER A 339 -11.39 -13.64 15.02
N TYR A 340 -11.99 -13.87 13.85
CA TYR A 340 -13.22 -14.65 13.71
C TYR A 340 -13.08 -16.10 14.21
N GLN A 341 -14.12 -16.59 14.87
CA GLN A 341 -14.27 -17.97 15.33
C GLN A 341 -15.44 -18.62 14.58
N PRO A 342 -15.22 -19.73 13.87
CA PRO A 342 -16.29 -20.43 13.17
C PRO A 342 -17.43 -20.88 14.07
N GLU A 343 -18.66 -20.71 13.64
CA GLU A 343 -19.87 -21.08 14.40
C GLU A 343 -20.38 -22.49 14.06
N GLY A 344 -19.71 -23.20 13.13
CA GLY A 344 -20.16 -24.52 12.66
C GLY A 344 -21.34 -24.47 11.69
N LYS A 345 -21.63 -23.29 11.13
CA LYS A 345 -22.64 -23.11 10.07
C LYS A 345 -22.22 -23.82 8.76
N PRO A 346 -23.18 -24.14 7.88
CA PRO A 346 -22.87 -24.66 6.54
C PRO A 346 -21.93 -23.74 5.77
N ILE A 347 -21.13 -24.31 4.87
CA ILE A 347 -20.22 -23.55 4.02
C ILE A 347 -21.03 -22.58 3.14
N ILE A 348 -20.72 -21.29 3.27
CA ILE A 348 -21.26 -20.22 2.45
C ILE A 348 -20.66 -20.36 1.05
N GLN A 349 -21.55 -20.61 0.10
CA GLN A 349 -21.21 -20.61 -1.32
C GLN A 349 -21.11 -19.15 -1.78
N PRO A 350 -20.03 -18.76 -2.48
CA PRO A 350 -19.97 -17.45 -3.11
C PRO A 350 -21.20 -17.23 -4.01
N LEU A 351 -21.77 -16.04 -3.98
CA LEU A 351 -22.82 -15.67 -4.93
C LEU A 351 -22.20 -15.59 -6.31
N VAL A 352 -22.27 -16.70 -7.05
CA VAL A 352 -21.98 -16.73 -8.47
C VAL A 352 -23.18 -16.09 -9.15
N PRO A 353 -23.03 -14.97 -9.89
CA PRO A 353 -24.10 -14.53 -10.77
C PRO A 353 -24.47 -15.73 -11.61
N ALA A 354 -25.74 -16.15 -11.61
CA ALA A 354 -26.18 -17.26 -12.44
C ALA A 354 -25.73 -16.94 -13.88
N ILE A 355 -24.71 -17.65 -14.37
CA ILE A 355 -24.44 -17.70 -15.78
C ILE A 355 -25.53 -18.63 -16.30
N THR A 356 -26.73 -18.08 -16.49
CA THR A 356 -27.67 -18.68 -17.41
C THR A 356 -27.07 -18.45 -18.79
N ASP A 357 -26.66 -19.53 -19.45
CA ASP A 357 -26.12 -19.58 -20.82
C ASP A 357 -27.09 -19.03 -21.90
N ASP A 358 -28.17 -18.36 -21.50
CA ASP A 358 -29.25 -17.91 -22.38
C ASP A 358 -28.99 -16.55 -23.07
N VAL A 359 -27.89 -15.84 -22.74
CA VAL A 359 -27.59 -14.56 -23.40
C VAL A 359 -26.70 -14.78 -24.62
N THR A 360 -27.28 -14.68 -25.80
CA THR A 360 -26.58 -14.78 -27.09
C THR A 360 -26.24 -13.40 -27.63
N TRP A 361 -25.28 -13.31 -28.57
CA TRP A 361 -24.87 -12.06 -29.18
C TRP A 361 -25.22 -12.04 -30.66
N SER A 362 -25.74 -10.92 -31.17
CA SER A 362 -25.90 -10.76 -32.61
C SER A 362 -24.54 -10.65 -33.30
N SER A 363 -24.48 -11.05 -34.58
CA SER A 363 -23.22 -11.05 -35.35
C SER A 363 -22.61 -9.65 -35.48
N GLU A 364 -23.45 -8.61 -35.49
CA GLU A 364 -23.08 -7.21 -35.54
C GLU A 364 -22.59 -6.70 -34.18
N ALA A 365 -23.16 -7.17 -33.07
CA ALA A 365 -22.71 -6.85 -31.72
C ALA A 365 -21.35 -7.50 -31.42
N GLU A 366 -21.15 -8.75 -31.83
CA GLU A 366 -19.85 -9.45 -31.80
C GLU A 366 -18.77 -8.66 -32.55
N LYS A 367 -19.08 -8.19 -33.77
CA LYS A 367 -18.17 -7.33 -34.57
C LYS A 367 -17.87 -5.99 -33.92
N ARG A 368 -18.79 -5.43 -33.11
CA ARG A 368 -18.53 -4.20 -32.36
C ARG A 368 -17.67 -4.48 -31.13
N LEU A 369 -17.93 -5.58 -30.44
CA LEU A 369 -17.15 -6.00 -29.27
C LEU A 369 -15.70 -6.33 -29.64
N SER A 370 -15.45 -6.94 -30.80
CA SER A 370 -14.08 -7.23 -31.26
C SER A 370 -13.23 -5.98 -31.50
N ARG A 371 -13.88 -4.84 -31.80
CA ARG A 371 -13.23 -3.52 -31.94
C ARG A 371 -12.96 -2.82 -30.61
N VAL A 372 -13.52 -3.32 -29.52
CA VAL A 372 -13.21 -2.83 -28.16
C VAL A 372 -11.79 -3.31 -27.80
N PRO A 373 -10.96 -2.47 -27.17
CA PRO A 373 -9.66 -2.89 -26.67
C PRO A 373 -9.76 -4.14 -25.80
N GLY A 374 -8.85 -5.10 -25.97
CA GLY A 374 -8.92 -6.44 -25.34
C GLY A 374 -9.19 -6.40 -23.85
N PHE A 375 -8.42 -5.58 -23.13
CA PHE A 375 -8.57 -5.39 -21.69
C PHE A 375 -9.95 -4.89 -21.22
N LEU A 376 -10.77 -4.30 -22.08
CA LEU A 376 -12.14 -3.89 -21.76
C LEU A 376 -13.19 -4.86 -22.28
N ARG A 377 -12.86 -5.80 -23.17
CA ARG A 377 -13.87 -6.64 -23.85
C ARG A 377 -14.68 -7.45 -22.86
N LYS A 378 -14.05 -8.09 -21.88
CA LYS A 378 -14.76 -8.86 -20.85
C LYS A 378 -15.71 -8.00 -20.01
N MET A 379 -15.26 -6.80 -19.62
CA MET A 379 -16.10 -5.84 -18.90
C MET A 379 -17.27 -5.35 -19.75
N VAL A 380 -17.03 -5.00 -21.02
CA VAL A 380 -18.06 -4.53 -21.95
C VAL A 380 -19.04 -5.65 -22.28
N ARG A 381 -18.55 -6.88 -22.49
CA ARG A 381 -19.36 -8.07 -22.70
C ARG A 381 -20.28 -8.31 -21.51
N LYS A 382 -19.72 -8.40 -20.30
CA LYS A 382 -20.48 -8.57 -19.06
C LYS A 382 -21.52 -7.46 -18.86
N ARG A 383 -21.15 -6.19 -19.05
CA ARG A 383 -22.09 -5.05 -18.93
C ARG A 383 -23.21 -5.10 -19.97
N ALA A 384 -22.91 -5.52 -21.19
CA ALA A 384 -23.91 -5.68 -22.24
C ALA A 384 -24.88 -6.81 -21.92
N GLU A 385 -24.39 -7.94 -21.46
CA GLU A 385 -25.21 -9.06 -21.01
C GLU A 385 -26.05 -8.69 -19.79
N ASP A 386 -25.48 -8.00 -18.79
CA ASP A 386 -26.21 -7.55 -17.59
C ASP A 386 -27.28 -6.50 -17.93
N HIS A 387 -27.01 -5.60 -18.88
CA HIS A 387 -27.99 -4.63 -19.36
C HIS A 387 -29.17 -5.30 -20.05
N VAL A 388 -28.89 -6.27 -20.92
CA VAL A 388 -29.88 -7.08 -21.63
C VAL A 388 -30.71 -7.91 -20.65
N ARG A 389 -30.08 -8.52 -19.65
CA ARG A 389 -30.78 -9.23 -18.56
C ARG A 389 -31.72 -8.32 -17.77
N LYS A 390 -31.29 -7.09 -17.44
CA LYS A 390 -32.14 -6.10 -16.74
C LYS A 390 -33.36 -5.68 -17.56
N LEU A 391 -33.28 -5.75 -18.88
CA LEU A 391 -34.40 -5.49 -19.78
C LEU A 391 -35.30 -6.72 -19.97
N GLY A 392 -34.93 -7.88 -19.40
CA GLY A 392 -35.65 -9.15 -19.59
C GLY A 392 -35.38 -9.79 -20.96
N GLU A 393 -34.32 -9.35 -21.65
CA GLU A 393 -33.96 -9.81 -22.99
C GLU A 393 -32.84 -10.87 -22.93
N THR A 394 -32.67 -11.62 -24.03
CA THR A 394 -31.71 -12.74 -24.15
C THR A 394 -30.71 -12.56 -25.29
N VAL A 395 -30.77 -11.45 -26.04
CA VAL A 395 -29.86 -11.19 -27.17
C VAL A 395 -29.20 -9.82 -27.04
N VAL A 396 -27.88 -9.79 -27.07
CA VAL A 396 -27.11 -8.54 -27.15
C VAL A 396 -27.08 -8.03 -28.60
N THR A 397 -27.61 -6.83 -28.82
CA THR A 397 -27.69 -6.17 -30.12
C THR A 397 -26.72 -4.97 -30.19
N PRO A 398 -26.44 -4.46 -31.41
CA PRO A 398 -25.65 -3.24 -31.57
C PRO A 398 -26.29 -2.03 -30.88
N GLU A 399 -27.63 -1.98 -30.79
CA GLU A 399 -28.37 -0.94 -30.07
C GLU A 399 -28.08 -1.00 -28.57
N HIS A 400 -28.07 -2.18 -27.95
CA HIS A 400 -27.68 -2.33 -26.53
C HIS A 400 -26.27 -1.84 -26.28
N MET A 401 -25.33 -2.19 -27.17
CA MET A 401 -23.96 -1.68 -27.12
C MET A 401 -23.88 -0.16 -27.31
N ALA A 402 -24.68 0.40 -28.20
CA ALA A 402 -24.72 1.84 -28.46
C ALA A 402 -25.34 2.61 -27.29
N THR A 403 -26.35 2.06 -26.63
CA THR A 403 -26.96 2.62 -25.41
C THR A 403 -25.95 2.62 -24.26
N LEU A 404 -25.21 1.53 -24.08
CA LEU A 404 -24.14 1.46 -23.08
C LEU A 404 -22.97 2.39 -23.40
N ALA A 405 -22.63 2.57 -24.67
CA ALA A 405 -21.65 3.57 -25.09
C ALA A 405 -22.17 5.00 -24.85
N LYS A 406 -23.43 5.31 -25.19
CA LYS A 406 -24.04 6.63 -24.95
C LYS A 406 -24.14 6.97 -23.46
N ASN A 407 -24.48 6.00 -22.62
CA ASN A 407 -24.54 6.18 -21.16
C ASN A 407 -23.15 6.33 -20.54
N ARG A 408 -22.10 5.85 -21.21
CA ARG A 408 -20.69 6.10 -20.84
C ARG A 408 -20.24 7.54 -21.12
N PHE A 409 -20.92 8.26 -22.03
CA PHE A 409 -20.53 9.59 -22.49
C PHE A 409 -21.46 10.74 -22.08
N LYS A 410 -22.47 10.50 -21.24
CA LYS A 410 -23.23 11.61 -20.63
C LYS A 410 -22.44 12.37 -19.55
N ASN A 411 -21.41 11.76 -18.94
CA ASN A 411 -20.63 12.38 -17.85
C ASN A 411 -19.11 12.49 -18.08
N SER A 412 -18.59 12.32 -19.31
CA SER A 412 -17.31 12.90 -19.71
C SER A 412 -17.08 12.66 -21.20
N MET A 413 -17.01 13.74 -21.98
CA MET A 413 -16.15 13.86 -23.15
C MET A 413 -16.11 15.33 -23.58
N PRO A 414 -14.91 15.94 -23.75
CA PRO A 414 -14.76 17.23 -24.38
C PRO A 414 -15.09 17.14 -25.88
N SER A 415 -15.73 18.19 -26.39
CA SER A 415 -16.17 18.35 -27.77
C SER A 415 -15.03 18.28 -28.79
N ARG A 416 -15.23 17.49 -29.84
CA ARG A 416 -14.46 17.54 -31.10
C ARG A 416 -14.81 18.86 -31.82
N PRO A 417 -13.85 19.60 -32.42
CA PRO A 417 -14.17 20.86 -33.08
C PRO A 417 -14.85 20.59 -34.43
N PRO A 418 -15.98 21.24 -34.76
CA PRO A 418 -16.48 21.26 -36.13
C PRO A 418 -16.10 22.58 -36.82
N GLY A 419 -15.52 22.46 -38.01
CA GLY A 419 -15.55 23.51 -39.02
C GLY A 419 -16.98 23.73 -39.54
N ASN A 420 -17.22 24.97 -40.00
CA ASN A 420 -18.42 25.50 -40.64
C ASN A 420 -19.28 24.50 -41.42
N VAL A 421 -20.60 24.46 -41.16
CA VAL A 421 -21.70 24.96 -42.03
C VAL A 421 -22.97 25.20 -41.16
N SER A 422 -23.70 26.25 -41.52
CA SER A 422 -24.86 26.90 -40.92
C SER A 422 -26.19 26.14 -40.82
N SER A 423 -26.95 26.54 -39.79
CA SER A 423 -28.42 26.78 -39.71
C SER A 423 -29.42 25.64 -39.96
N ILE A 424 -30.25 25.31 -38.94
CA ILE A 424 -31.70 25.66 -38.84
C ILE A 424 -32.33 24.95 -37.60
N ALA A 425 -33.01 25.77 -36.79
CA ALA A 425 -34.20 25.61 -35.93
C ALA A 425 -34.46 24.35 -35.07
N GLU A 426 -34.54 24.61 -33.75
CA GLU A 426 -35.64 24.33 -32.81
C GLU A 426 -36.60 23.15 -33.07
N ALA A 427 -36.62 22.21 -32.11
CA ALA A 427 -37.85 21.65 -31.53
C ALA A 427 -37.50 20.92 -30.22
N GLY A 428 -38.20 21.26 -29.15
CA GLY A 428 -37.86 20.90 -27.78
C GLY A 428 -38.10 19.43 -27.40
N ALA A 429 -37.32 18.99 -26.43
CA ALA A 429 -37.68 17.94 -25.48
C ALA A 429 -36.99 18.27 -24.15
N GLN A 430 -37.78 18.61 -23.14
CA GLN A 430 -37.31 18.90 -21.79
C GLN A 430 -36.78 17.62 -21.11
N PRO A 431 -35.64 17.67 -20.40
CA PRO A 431 -35.29 16.69 -19.41
C PRO A 431 -35.90 17.07 -18.05
N ILE A 432 -36.55 16.09 -17.43
CA ILE A 432 -36.94 16.12 -16.03
C ILE A 432 -35.65 15.97 -15.19
N SER A 433 -35.17 17.08 -14.64
CA SER A 433 -34.36 17.12 -13.41
C SER A 433 -34.62 18.45 -12.71
N ASP A 434 -35.67 18.52 -11.91
CA ASP A 434 -35.89 19.66 -11.02
C ASP A 434 -35.00 19.51 -9.79
N ALA A 435 -33.81 20.10 -9.87
CA ALA A 435 -33.23 20.79 -8.73
C ALA A 435 -32.58 22.05 -9.30
N SER A 436 -33.29 23.18 -9.20
CA SER A 436 -32.74 24.48 -9.56
C SER A 436 -31.51 24.76 -8.67
N PRO A 437 -30.43 25.38 -9.21
CA PRO A 437 -29.29 25.79 -8.41
C PRO A 437 -29.77 26.70 -7.28
N LEU A 438 -29.33 26.40 -6.05
CA LEU A 438 -29.69 27.20 -4.88
C LEU A 438 -29.02 28.58 -4.98
N PRO A 439 -29.70 29.67 -4.60
CA PRO A 439 -29.07 30.98 -4.55
C PRO A 439 -27.96 31.02 -3.49
N TRP A 440 -26.87 31.72 -3.80
CA TRP A 440 -25.74 31.97 -2.90
C TRP A 440 -25.69 33.44 -2.52
N THR A 441 -25.41 33.75 -1.26
CA THR A 441 -25.10 35.13 -0.85
C THR A 441 -23.81 35.60 -1.52
N ALA A 442 -23.68 36.90 -1.81
CA ALA A 442 -22.49 37.45 -2.47
C ALA A 442 -21.19 37.16 -1.70
N GLU A 443 -21.27 37.15 -0.36
CA GLU A 443 -20.16 36.81 0.53
C GLU A 443 -19.78 35.33 0.40
N ALA A 444 -20.75 34.41 0.42
CA ALA A 444 -20.52 32.98 0.23
C ALA A 444 -19.96 32.65 -1.16
N GLN A 445 -20.42 33.34 -2.20
CA GLN A 445 -19.89 33.19 -3.56
C GLN A 445 -18.45 33.69 -3.65
N THR A 446 -18.15 34.85 -3.05
CA THR A 446 -16.79 35.39 -3.00
C THR A 446 -15.86 34.43 -2.26
N HIS A 447 -16.32 33.83 -1.16
CA HIS A 447 -15.57 32.81 -0.42
C HIS A 447 -15.26 31.59 -1.27
N LEU A 448 -16.26 31.05 -1.97
CA LEU A 448 -16.09 29.94 -2.90
C LEU A 448 -15.09 30.28 -4.01
N ASP A 449 -15.18 31.48 -4.58
CA ASP A 449 -14.31 31.93 -5.68
C ASP A 449 -12.84 32.12 -5.24
N THR A 450 -12.58 32.32 -3.95
CA THR A 450 -11.20 32.35 -3.39
C THR A 450 -10.56 30.97 -3.24
N MET A 451 -11.35 29.89 -3.30
CA MET A 451 -10.83 28.52 -3.22
C MET A 451 -10.17 28.12 -4.55
N PRO A 452 -9.16 27.23 -4.53
CA PRO A 452 -8.58 26.67 -5.76
C PRO A 452 -9.66 26.08 -6.68
N PRO A 453 -9.59 26.27 -8.02
CA PRO A 453 -10.65 25.84 -8.94
C PRO A 453 -11.06 24.37 -8.84
N PHE A 454 -10.18 23.50 -8.35
CA PHE A 454 -10.44 22.07 -8.18
C PHE A 454 -11.30 21.74 -6.94
N LEU A 455 -11.42 22.65 -5.96
CA LEU A 455 -12.24 22.49 -4.74
C LEU A 455 -13.60 23.16 -4.85
N GLN A 456 -13.73 24.18 -5.71
CA GLN A 456 -14.94 25.01 -5.84
C GLN A 456 -16.19 24.17 -6.13
N GLU A 457 -16.11 23.20 -7.02
CA GLU A 457 -17.28 22.38 -7.37
C GLU A 457 -17.65 21.39 -6.27
N GLY A 458 -16.65 20.81 -5.58
CA GLY A 458 -16.89 19.91 -4.44
C GLY A 458 -17.51 20.63 -3.25
N VAL A 459 -16.95 21.79 -2.87
CA VAL A 459 -17.47 22.63 -1.79
C VAL A 459 -18.87 23.17 -2.12
N ARG A 460 -19.11 23.56 -3.38
CA ARG A 460 -20.44 23.97 -3.84
C ARG A 460 -21.47 22.86 -3.65
N GLN A 461 -21.17 21.64 -4.09
CA GLN A 461 -22.08 20.50 -3.98
C GLN A 461 -22.39 20.15 -2.51
N VAL A 462 -21.37 20.07 -1.66
CA VAL A 462 -21.54 19.79 -0.23
C VAL A 462 -22.38 20.89 0.45
N ALA A 463 -22.08 22.16 0.18
CA ALA A 463 -22.81 23.27 0.77
C ALA A 463 -24.28 23.31 0.32
N GLU A 464 -24.56 23.07 -0.97
CA GLU A 464 -25.93 23.01 -1.49
C GLU A 464 -26.71 21.80 -0.95
N ASP A 465 -26.08 20.62 -0.83
CA ASP A 465 -26.72 19.43 -0.29
C ASP A 465 -27.05 19.57 1.20
N VAL A 466 -26.13 20.14 2.00
CA VAL A 466 -26.42 20.45 3.41
C VAL A 466 -27.52 21.50 3.51
N THR A 467 -27.52 22.52 2.63
CA THR A 467 -28.57 23.56 2.58
C THR A 467 -29.94 22.93 2.30
N ARG A 468 -30.04 22.01 1.33
CA ARG A 468 -31.28 21.29 1.01
C ARG A 468 -31.74 20.41 2.17
N ASN A 469 -30.83 19.63 2.76
CA ASN A 469 -31.14 18.72 3.85
C ASN A 469 -31.59 19.45 5.13
N GLU A 470 -31.08 20.66 5.36
CA GLU A 470 -31.50 21.51 6.48
C GLU A 470 -32.72 22.40 6.18
N GLY A 471 -33.30 22.30 4.98
CA GLY A 471 -34.46 23.11 4.59
C GLY A 471 -34.17 24.61 4.47
N ARG A 472 -32.92 24.99 4.20
CA ARG A 472 -32.51 26.38 3.99
C ARG A 472 -32.76 26.78 2.53
N LEU A 473 -33.04 28.07 2.32
CA LEU A 473 -33.41 28.60 1.00
C LEU A 473 -32.20 29.08 0.17
N GLU A 474 -31.05 29.30 0.81
CA GLU A 474 -29.83 29.81 0.17
C GLU A 474 -28.57 29.37 0.92
N VAL A 475 -27.43 29.33 0.22
CA VAL A 475 -26.11 29.09 0.81
C VAL A 475 -25.55 30.43 1.31
N ASN A 476 -25.28 30.53 2.61
CA ASN A 476 -24.73 31.73 3.23
C ASN A 476 -23.40 31.48 3.96
N MET A 477 -22.65 32.56 4.20
CA MET A 477 -21.33 32.49 4.81
C MET A 477 -21.33 31.76 6.17
N LYS A 478 -22.38 31.90 6.98
CA LYS A 478 -22.49 31.20 8.26
C LYS A 478 -22.59 29.68 8.11
N LEU A 479 -23.21 29.20 7.03
CA LEU A 479 -23.25 27.77 6.73
C LEU A 479 -21.87 27.27 6.30
N LEU A 480 -21.19 28.01 5.42
CA LEU A 480 -19.83 27.66 4.97
C LEU A 480 -18.86 27.63 6.15
N GLN A 481 -18.88 28.66 7.00
CA GLN A 481 -18.10 28.71 8.23
C GLN A 481 -18.41 27.54 9.16
N ARG A 482 -19.68 27.15 9.32
CA ARG A 482 -20.04 25.99 10.15
C ARG A 482 -19.56 24.66 9.55
N LEU A 483 -19.60 24.51 8.22
CA LEU A 483 -19.07 23.32 7.53
C LEU A 483 -17.53 23.25 7.64
N GLU A 484 -16.87 24.40 7.64
CA GLU A 484 -15.43 24.52 7.92
C GLU A 484 -15.11 24.25 9.40
N ASP A 485 -15.99 24.66 10.33
CA ASP A 485 -15.84 24.48 11.78
C ASP A 485 -16.15 23.04 12.27
N GLU A 486 -16.89 22.23 11.49
CA GLU A 486 -17.30 20.86 11.86
C GLU A 486 -16.27 19.79 11.48
N ASP A 487 -15.30 20.08 10.61
CA ASP A 487 -14.23 19.16 10.18
C ASP A 487 -12.81 19.51 10.71
N GLU A 488 -12.66 20.49 11.60
CA GLU A 488 -11.36 20.80 12.21
C GLU A 488 -11.06 19.95 13.46
N PRO A 489 -9.93 19.22 13.51
CA PRO A 489 -9.38 18.71 14.76
C PRO A 489 -8.89 19.91 15.58
N ARG A 490 -9.76 20.47 16.42
CA ARG A 490 -9.44 21.69 17.18
C ARG A 490 -8.19 21.51 18.05
N ARG A 491 -7.35 22.54 18.02
CA ARG A 491 -6.29 22.82 18.98
C ARG A 491 -6.83 22.65 20.41
N ALA A 492 -6.26 21.72 21.16
CA ALA A 492 -6.66 21.41 22.52
C ALA A 492 -6.16 22.44 23.55
N PHE A 493 -5.25 23.34 23.16
CA PHE A 493 -4.72 24.38 24.04
C PHE A 493 -4.76 25.77 23.38
N PRO A 494 -4.92 26.84 24.16
CA PRO A 494 -4.73 28.20 23.66
C PRO A 494 -3.26 28.44 23.31
N TRP A 495 -3.00 29.05 22.15
CA TRP A 495 -1.65 29.38 21.69
C TRP A 495 -1.25 30.81 22.07
N ASN A 496 0.03 30.99 22.35
CA ASN A 496 0.65 32.30 22.46
C ASN A 496 0.85 32.88 21.05
N GLU A 497 0.52 34.16 20.83
CA GLU A 497 0.67 34.82 19.54
C GLU A 497 2.08 34.73 18.94
N ASP A 498 3.13 34.79 19.76
CA ASP A 498 4.51 34.65 19.29
C ASP A 498 4.83 33.20 18.87
N ALA A 499 4.14 32.23 19.46
CA ALA A 499 4.25 30.82 19.08
C ALA A 499 3.53 30.54 17.76
N GLU A 500 2.37 31.17 17.55
CA GLU A 500 1.64 31.14 16.27
C GLU A 500 2.46 31.76 15.15
N ARG A 501 2.96 32.98 15.36
CA ARG A 501 3.83 33.67 14.39
C ARG A 501 5.06 32.84 14.03
N LEU A 502 5.68 32.17 15.00
CA LEU A 502 6.85 31.32 14.75
C LEU A 502 6.50 30.09 13.90
N LEU A 503 5.35 29.46 14.16
CA LEU A 503 4.88 28.33 13.34
C LEU A 503 4.54 28.77 11.91
N GLU A 504 3.89 29.91 11.74
CA GLU A 504 3.58 30.49 10.43
C GLU A 504 4.85 30.79 9.62
N ILE A 505 5.87 31.40 10.25
CA ILE A 505 7.17 31.64 9.62
C ILE A 505 7.86 30.33 9.24
N ALA A 506 7.76 29.28 10.08
CA ALA A 506 8.35 27.98 9.77
C ALA A 506 7.63 27.25 8.61
N LEU A 507 6.38 27.60 8.34
CA LEU A 507 5.55 27.03 7.28
C LEU A 507 5.56 27.88 6.00
N SER A 508 5.99 29.14 6.05
CA SER A 508 5.91 30.09 4.92
C SER A 508 6.76 29.70 3.70
N ASP A 509 7.81 28.89 3.91
CA ASP A 509 8.66 28.37 2.82
C ASP A 509 8.05 27.15 2.12
N ARG A 510 6.89 26.65 2.58
CA ARG A 510 6.21 25.48 2.01
C ARG A 510 5.07 25.92 1.11
N GLY A 511 4.82 25.15 0.04
CA GLY A 511 3.71 25.43 -0.88
C GLY A 511 2.35 25.47 -0.14
N PRO A 512 1.36 26.28 -0.59
CA PRO A 512 0.08 26.45 0.12
C PRO A 512 -0.67 25.14 0.37
N GLN A 513 -0.57 24.19 -0.56
CA GLN A 513 -1.16 22.86 -0.42
C GLN A 513 -0.44 21.97 0.60
N VAL A 514 0.86 22.19 0.82
CA VAL A 514 1.65 21.50 1.86
C VAL A 514 1.28 22.05 3.23
N SER A 515 1.12 23.36 3.38
CA SER A 515 0.73 23.98 4.65
C SER A 515 -0.61 23.43 5.16
N LEU A 516 -1.60 23.24 4.27
CA LEU A 516 -2.93 22.72 4.60
C LEU A 516 -2.94 21.33 5.28
N PHE A 517 -1.98 20.45 4.97
CA PHE A 517 -1.90 19.11 5.54
C PHE A 517 -0.82 18.97 6.64
N VAL A 518 0.20 19.83 6.62
CA VAL A 518 1.33 19.78 7.57
C VAL A 518 1.03 20.55 8.84
N GLN A 519 0.31 21.66 8.72
CA GLN A 519 0.00 22.55 9.82
C GLN A 519 -0.78 21.83 10.94
N PRO A 520 -1.86 21.06 10.66
CA PRO A 520 -2.58 20.34 11.73
C PRO A 520 -1.69 19.33 12.48
N SER A 521 -0.77 18.67 11.79
CA SER A 521 0.16 17.70 12.40
C SER A 521 1.25 18.37 13.25
N MET A 522 1.78 19.50 12.81
CA MET A 522 2.73 20.30 13.59
C MET A 522 2.07 20.89 14.83
N GLU A 523 0.84 21.38 14.71
CA GLU A 523 0.06 21.87 15.84
C GLU A 523 -0.19 20.77 16.88
N ALA A 524 -0.59 19.57 16.43
CA ALA A 524 -0.74 18.42 17.31
C ALA A 524 0.57 17.99 17.99
N ALA A 525 1.73 18.17 17.34
CA ALA A 525 3.04 17.91 17.93
C ALA A 525 3.40 18.92 19.03
N VAL A 526 3.13 20.20 18.79
CA VAL A 526 3.35 21.28 19.76
C VAL A 526 2.47 21.10 20.99
N GLU A 527 1.20 20.72 20.81
CA GLU A 527 0.30 20.48 21.94
C GLU A 527 0.66 19.23 22.78
N ARG A 528 1.37 18.26 22.20
CA ARG A 528 1.94 17.15 22.97
C ARG A 528 3.05 17.64 23.91
N GLU A 529 3.82 18.65 23.53
CA GLU A 529 4.82 19.26 24.43
C GLU A 529 4.15 20.03 25.57
N VAL A 530 3.05 20.73 25.30
CA VAL A 530 2.23 21.37 26.34
C VAL A 530 1.71 20.34 27.36
N LYS A 531 1.18 19.20 26.88
CA LYS A 531 0.76 18.09 27.76
C LYS A 531 1.94 17.54 28.57
N ARG A 532 3.13 17.38 27.96
CA ARG A 532 4.33 16.85 28.62
C ARG A 532 4.84 17.76 29.74
N ARG A 533 4.83 19.08 29.54
CA ARG A 533 5.19 20.04 30.57
C ARG A 533 4.05 20.39 31.53
N ARG A 534 2.88 19.76 31.37
CA ARG A 534 1.66 19.98 32.16
C ARG A 534 1.22 21.44 32.19
N ALA A 535 1.37 22.13 31.07
CA ALA A 535 0.93 23.51 30.94
C ALA A 535 -0.49 23.61 30.37
N GLN A 536 -1.05 24.80 30.47
CA GLN A 536 -2.42 25.09 30.04
C GLN A 536 -2.48 25.94 28.76
N ARG A 537 -1.34 26.31 28.17
CA ARG A 537 -1.23 27.13 26.96
C ARG A 537 0.02 26.74 26.19
N VAL A 538 0.03 26.82 24.86
CA VAL A 538 1.23 26.68 24.03
C VAL A 538 2.10 27.94 24.16
N ALA A 539 3.40 27.75 24.35
CA ALA A 539 4.40 28.81 24.43
C ALA A 539 5.40 28.67 23.28
N VAL A 540 6.16 29.74 23.00
CA VAL A 540 7.19 29.76 21.95
C VAL A 540 8.18 28.60 22.10
N GLU A 541 8.56 28.28 23.35
CA GLU A 541 9.41 27.14 23.69
C GLU A 541 8.87 25.78 23.20
N ASP A 542 7.55 25.58 23.15
CA ASP A 542 6.96 24.33 22.64
C ASP A 542 7.11 24.23 21.12
N VAL A 543 6.93 25.35 20.42
CA VAL A 543 7.09 25.45 18.97
C VAL A 543 8.56 25.32 18.59
N VAL A 544 9.45 26.04 19.26
CA VAL A 544 10.91 25.91 19.10
C VAL A 544 11.34 24.47 19.34
N LYS A 545 10.88 23.83 20.42
CA LYS A 545 11.25 22.44 20.71
C LYS A 545 10.74 21.45 19.67
N VAL A 546 9.56 21.66 19.10
CA VAL A 546 9.05 20.82 18.00
C VAL A 546 9.79 21.08 16.71
N LEU A 547 10.08 22.33 16.37
CA LEU A 547 10.91 22.70 15.21
C LEU A 547 12.32 22.11 15.36
N ASP A 548 12.94 22.26 16.52
CA ASP A 548 14.22 21.67 16.86
C ASP A 548 14.14 20.14 16.84
N THR A 549 13.07 19.50 17.31
CA THR A 549 12.95 18.02 17.23
C THR A 549 12.73 17.52 15.80
N LEU A 550 12.00 18.28 14.98
CA LEU A 550 11.74 17.97 13.57
C LEU A 550 12.93 18.32 12.65
N MET A 551 13.83 19.21 13.09
CA MET A 551 15.00 19.68 12.34
C MET A 551 16.35 19.23 12.91
N ALA A 552 16.44 18.76 14.16
CA ALA A 552 17.70 18.38 14.79
C ALA A 552 18.13 16.96 14.35
N GLY A 553 19.28 16.92 13.70
CA GLY A 553 20.12 15.73 13.76
C GLY A 553 20.52 15.47 15.22
N VAL A 554 20.58 14.20 15.62
CA VAL A 554 21.16 13.82 16.91
C VAL A 554 22.66 13.88 16.76
N GLU A 555 23.31 14.74 17.55
CA GLU A 555 24.78 14.84 17.52
C GLU A 555 25.42 13.62 18.18
N TRP A 556 26.61 13.26 17.73
CA TRP A 556 27.37 12.15 18.29
C TRP A 556 28.58 12.69 19.03
N ASN A 557 28.72 12.32 20.30
CA ASN A 557 29.97 12.54 20.99
C ASN A 557 31.11 11.81 20.22
N PRO A 558 32.29 12.44 20.04
CA PRO A 558 33.42 11.83 19.32
C PRO A 558 33.83 10.44 19.83
N GLU A 559 33.76 10.22 21.15
CA GLU A 559 34.05 8.93 21.79
C GLU A 559 33.00 7.87 21.43
N ALA A 560 31.72 8.24 21.41
CA ALA A 560 30.63 7.37 21.00
C ALA A 560 30.78 6.97 19.52
N LEU A 561 31.14 7.93 18.67
CA LEU A 561 31.38 7.71 17.25
C LEU A 561 32.61 6.82 17.01
N ALA A 562 33.69 7.04 17.75
CA ALA A 562 34.89 6.19 17.70
C ALA A 562 34.56 4.74 18.09
N ARG A 563 33.73 4.54 19.12
CA ARG A 563 33.26 3.22 19.56
C ARG A 563 32.34 2.51 18.56
N VAL A 564 31.57 3.25 17.76
CA VAL A 564 30.82 2.63 16.64
C VAL A 564 31.77 2.24 15.50
N LYS A 565 32.82 3.01 15.25
CA LYS A 565 33.83 2.69 14.23
C LYS A 565 34.62 1.41 14.57
N THR A 566 34.77 1.06 15.84
CA THR A 566 35.40 -0.21 16.25
C THR A 566 34.51 -1.45 16.05
N ALA A 567 33.20 -1.28 15.80
CA ALA A 567 32.32 -2.40 15.47
C ALA A 567 32.54 -2.91 14.03
N PRO A 568 32.17 -4.17 13.69
CA PRO A 568 32.26 -4.68 12.33
C PRO A 568 31.46 -3.84 11.33
N GLU A 569 32.00 -3.62 10.14
CA GLU A 569 31.45 -2.69 9.14
C GLU A 569 29.97 -2.97 8.81
N PHE A 570 29.59 -4.24 8.68
CA PHE A 570 28.24 -4.68 8.33
C PHE A 570 27.16 -4.35 9.39
N VAL A 571 27.54 -4.03 10.65
CA VAL A 571 26.59 -3.64 11.72
C VAL A 571 26.63 -2.16 12.08
N ARG A 572 27.63 -1.39 11.62
CA ARG A 572 27.81 0.02 12.02
C ARG A 572 26.60 0.89 11.71
N ALA A 573 26.05 0.75 10.50
CA ALA A 573 24.86 1.50 10.08
C ALA A 573 23.63 1.17 10.94
N GLY A 574 23.45 -0.11 11.29
CA GLY A 574 22.38 -0.58 12.17
C GLY A 574 22.51 -0.03 13.60
N ILE A 575 23.73 -0.04 14.15
CA ILE A 575 24.02 0.53 15.48
C ILE A 575 23.74 2.03 15.49
N LYS A 576 24.17 2.76 14.44
CA LYS A 576 23.94 4.19 14.31
C LYS A 576 22.44 4.52 14.23
N LYS A 577 21.69 3.86 13.34
CA LYS A 577 20.24 4.06 13.18
C LYS A 577 19.47 3.73 14.46
N ALA A 578 19.81 2.63 15.14
CA ALA A 578 19.16 2.22 16.38
C ALA A 578 19.46 3.17 17.54
N ALA A 579 20.69 3.69 17.65
CA ALA A 579 21.08 4.65 18.66
C ALA A 579 20.42 6.02 18.46
N GLU A 580 20.37 6.52 17.22
CA GLU A 580 19.66 7.76 16.88
C GLU A 580 18.15 7.64 17.10
N PHE A 581 17.56 6.50 16.75
CA PHE A 581 16.15 6.23 17.04
C PHE A 581 15.87 6.17 18.55
N ALA A 582 16.72 5.50 19.33
CA ALA A 582 16.58 5.43 20.77
C ALA A 582 16.80 6.80 21.45
N ALA A 583 17.76 7.59 20.94
CA ALA A 583 18.03 8.96 21.37
C ALA A 583 16.84 9.88 21.10
N ARG A 584 16.29 9.88 19.88
CA ARG A 584 15.07 10.66 19.54
C ARG A 584 13.88 10.26 20.41
N ARG A 585 13.68 8.95 20.63
CA ARG A 585 12.61 8.45 21.50
C ARG A 585 12.79 8.86 22.97
N GLU A 586 14.02 8.99 23.43
CA GLU A 586 14.37 9.38 24.81
C GLU A 586 14.64 10.88 24.96
N GLY A 587 14.51 11.67 23.88
CA GLY A 587 14.73 13.11 23.88
C GLY A 587 16.18 13.54 24.10
N LEU A 588 17.15 12.74 23.65
CA LEU A 588 18.58 13.07 23.77
C LEU A 588 19.05 13.91 22.58
N GLU A 589 19.76 15.01 22.88
CA GLU A 589 20.38 15.90 21.89
C GLU A 589 21.74 15.37 21.40
N VAL A 590 22.50 14.69 22.28
CA VAL A 590 23.81 14.09 21.97
C VAL A 590 23.86 12.63 22.41
N ILE A 591 24.32 11.73 21.54
CA ILE A 591 24.60 10.33 21.90
C ILE A 591 25.98 10.20 22.52
N THR A 592 26.02 9.74 23.78
CA THR A 592 27.26 9.43 24.49
C THR A 592 27.62 7.94 24.42
N SER A 593 28.84 7.59 24.82
CA SER A 593 29.28 6.19 24.92
C SER A 593 28.41 5.41 25.93
N ASP A 594 27.96 6.06 27.00
CA ASP A 594 27.08 5.46 28.01
C ASP A 594 25.67 5.21 27.46
N ASP A 595 25.17 6.09 26.59
CA ASP A 595 23.89 5.87 25.90
C ASP A 595 23.95 4.65 24.98
N LEU A 596 25.05 4.48 24.23
CA LEU A 596 25.26 3.27 23.42
C LEU A 596 25.23 2.00 24.28
N THR A 597 25.86 2.04 25.45
CA THR A 597 25.80 0.94 26.42
C THR A 597 24.36 0.68 26.88
N ARG A 598 23.63 1.73 27.27
CA ARG A 598 22.24 1.62 27.74
C ARG A 598 21.30 1.07 26.66
N PHE A 599 21.40 1.58 25.44
CA PHE A 599 20.59 1.16 24.30
C PHE A 599 20.87 -0.29 23.92
N ARG A 600 22.15 -0.66 23.82
CA ARG A 600 22.59 -2.05 23.58
C ARG A 600 22.04 -2.99 24.65
N ASN A 601 22.23 -2.66 25.93
CA ASN A 601 21.80 -3.52 27.04
C ASN A 601 20.27 -3.76 27.01
N ARG A 602 19.49 -2.71 26.68
CA ARG A 602 18.03 -2.81 26.55
C ARG A 602 17.62 -3.68 25.35
N ALA A 603 18.30 -3.54 24.21
CA ALA A 603 18.06 -4.37 23.04
C ALA A 603 18.39 -5.85 23.31
N MET A 604 19.50 -6.13 24.00
CA MET A 604 19.91 -7.48 24.38
C MET A 604 18.90 -8.16 25.31
N MET A 605 18.37 -7.45 26.32
CA MET A 605 17.32 -8.01 27.19
C MET A 605 16.02 -8.33 26.42
N ARG A 606 15.67 -7.53 25.39
CA ARG A 606 14.53 -7.84 24.53
C ARG A 606 14.78 -9.10 23.69
N ALA A 607 15.98 -9.27 23.15
CA ALA A 607 16.36 -10.47 22.42
C ALA A 607 16.29 -11.71 23.33
N VAL A 608 16.79 -11.62 24.56
CA VAL A 608 16.76 -12.71 25.54
C VAL A 608 15.33 -13.13 25.90
N ARG A 609 14.41 -12.16 26.07
CA ARG A 609 12.99 -12.47 26.30
C ARG A 609 12.33 -13.18 25.12
N ARG A 610 12.74 -12.85 23.89
CA ARG A 610 12.29 -13.56 22.69
C ARG A 610 12.86 -14.98 22.65
N MET A 611 14.15 -15.15 22.95
CA MET A 611 14.79 -16.48 23.08
C MET A 611 14.09 -17.35 24.13
N LYS A 612 13.71 -16.77 25.27
CA LYS A 612 12.90 -17.46 26.29
C LYS A 612 11.57 -17.97 25.72
N GLY A 613 10.92 -17.19 24.85
CA GLY A 613 9.70 -17.60 24.14
C GLY A 613 9.89 -18.79 23.19
N PHE A 614 11.13 -19.19 22.90
CA PHE A 614 11.48 -20.38 22.11
C PHE A 614 12.07 -21.53 22.97
N ASP A 615 11.81 -21.53 24.28
CA ASP A 615 12.30 -22.53 25.26
C ASP A 615 13.82 -22.64 25.36
N MET A 616 14.54 -21.58 25.02
CA MET A 616 16.00 -21.55 25.07
C MET A 616 16.46 -21.31 26.51
N LYS A 617 17.34 -22.18 27.02
CA LYS A 617 17.77 -22.16 28.44
C LYS A 617 19.19 -21.62 28.66
N ALA A 618 19.93 -21.35 27.57
CA ALA A 618 21.31 -20.90 27.62
C ALA A 618 21.62 -19.87 26.51
N LEU A 619 22.68 -19.09 26.73
CA LEU A 619 23.24 -18.09 25.80
C LEU A 619 24.51 -18.68 25.18
N ASP A 620 24.36 -19.70 24.36
CA ASP A 620 25.43 -20.36 23.61
C ASP A 620 25.10 -20.37 22.12
N PHE A 621 26.01 -20.87 21.30
CA PHE A 621 25.75 -21.03 19.87
C PHE A 621 24.86 -22.24 19.55
N ASP A 622 24.64 -23.14 20.52
CA ASP A 622 23.70 -24.26 20.40
C ASP A 622 22.27 -23.74 20.28
N ALA A 623 21.99 -22.56 20.84
CA ALA A 623 20.81 -21.75 20.58
C ALA A 623 20.46 -21.64 19.08
N PHE A 624 21.46 -21.43 18.23
CA PHE A 624 21.26 -21.32 16.79
C PHE A 624 21.06 -22.69 16.13
N GLU A 625 21.74 -23.73 16.57
CA GLU A 625 21.52 -25.09 16.06
C GLU A 625 20.10 -25.57 16.40
N ILE A 626 19.65 -25.30 17.63
CA ILE A 626 18.28 -25.53 18.07
C ILE A 626 17.29 -24.70 17.24
N ALA A 627 17.60 -23.43 16.97
CA ALA A 627 16.78 -22.59 16.09
C ALA A 627 16.79 -23.09 14.64
N ARG A 628 17.91 -23.62 14.13
CA ARG A 628 18.07 -24.18 12.78
C ARG A 628 17.24 -25.46 12.60
N GLU A 629 17.25 -26.32 13.61
CA GLU A 629 16.46 -27.55 13.61
C GLU A 629 14.97 -27.31 13.81
N ARG A 630 14.61 -26.33 14.66
CA ARG A 630 13.21 -26.07 15.03
C ARG A 630 12.51 -25.03 14.15
N MET A 631 13.24 -24.16 13.47
CA MET A 631 12.67 -23.19 12.53
C MET A 631 12.81 -23.72 11.10
N PRO A 632 11.70 -24.13 10.45
CA PRO A 632 11.74 -24.72 9.10
C PRO A 632 12.46 -23.85 8.05
N ARG A 633 12.48 -22.52 8.24
CA ARG A 633 13.12 -21.54 7.34
C ARG A 633 14.65 -21.42 7.46
N LEU A 634 15.23 -21.95 8.54
CA LEU A 634 16.68 -21.96 8.76
C LEU A 634 17.29 -23.32 8.36
N LYS A 635 16.45 -24.35 8.26
CA LYS A 635 16.80 -25.65 7.71
C LYS A 635 17.17 -25.48 6.24
N ASP A 636 18.37 -25.96 5.87
CA ASP A 636 18.92 -25.90 4.51
C ASP A 636 19.11 -24.48 3.91
N ASN A 637 19.11 -23.43 4.76
CA ASN A 637 19.35 -22.05 4.32
C ASN A 637 20.86 -21.73 4.27
N GLU A 638 21.49 -21.89 3.11
CA GLU A 638 22.93 -21.69 2.91
C GLU A 638 23.40 -20.27 3.24
N GLN A 639 22.58 -19.24 2.99
CA GLN A 639 22.96 -17.86 3.27
C GLN A 639 22.95 -17.55 4.78
N ALA A 640 21.97 -18.10 5.51
CA ALA A 640 21.94 -18.03 6.97
C ALA A 640 23.11 -18.80 7.58
N ALA A 641 23.42 -19.99 7.05
CA ALA A 641 24.56 -20.80 7.48
C ALA A 641 25.90 -20.07 7.25
N ARG A 642 26.08 -19.43 6.09
CA ARG A 642 27.29 -18.65 5.78
C ARG A 642 27.47 -17.44 6.69
N ARG A 643 26.42 -16.63 6.86
CA ARG A 643 26.45 -15.48 7.78
C ARG A 643 26.75 -15.90 9.22
N PHE A 644 26.21 -17.05 9.62
CA PHE A 644 26.45 -17.57 10.95
C PHE A 644 27.88 -18.12 11.11
N ALA A 645 28.43 -18.78 10.09
CA ALA A 645 29.83 -19.20 10.07
C ALA A 645 30.77 -18.00 10.20
N GLU A 646 30.50 -16.90 9.47
CA GLU A 646 31.26 -15.65 9.58
C GLU A 646 31.17 -15.04 10.99
N ILE A 647 30.00 -15.08 11.64
CA ILE A 647 29.81 -14.63 13.02
C ILE A 647 30.57 -15.53 14.01
N ARG A 648 30.48 -16.86 13.83
CA ARG A 648 31.13 -17.85 14.69
C ARG A 648 32.65 -17.73 14.60
N GLU A 649 33.21 -17.67 13.39
CA GLU A 649 34.64 -17.49 13.14
C GLU A 649 35.13 -16.16 13.72
N TYR A 650 34.37 -15.07 13.54
CA TYR A 650 34.69 -13.78 14.15
C TYR A 650 34.70 -13.85 15.68
N VAL A 651 33.73 -14.54 16.29
CA VAL A 651 33.65 -14.69 17.74
C VAL A 651 34.79 -15.55 18.27
N GLU A 652 35.04 -16.71 17.68
CA GLU A 652 36.09 -17.64 18.10
C GLU A 652 37.50 -17.04 17.94
N SER A 653 37.75 -16.27 16.87
CA SER A 653 39.03 -15.60 16.63
C SER A 653 39.29 -14.39 17.56
N HIS A 654 38.26 -13.89 18.25
CA HIS A 654 38.35 -12.71 19.11
C HIS A 654 37.99 -13.02 20.58
N GLN A 655 37.75 -14.28 20.93
CA GLN A 655 37.42 -14.72 22.29
C GLN A 655 38.61 -15.47 22.90
N ASN A 656 39.03 -15.04 24.09
CA ASN A 656 40.03 -15.69 24.92
C ASN A 656 39.50 -17.04 25.44
N PRO A 657 40.39 -17.98 25.82
CA PRO A 657 40.02 -19.31 26.32
C PRO A 657 39.16 -19.33 27.59
N ASP A 658 39.13 -18.22 28.34
CA ASP A 658 38.30 -18.03 29.54
C ASP A 658 36.92 -17.41 29.24
N GLY A 659 36.58 -17.24 27.95
CA GLY A 659 35.35 -16.61 27.47
C GLY A 659 35.37 -15.08 27.48
N SER A 660 36.46 -14.45 27.93
CA SER A 660 36.69 -12.99 27.80
C SER A 660 37.20 -12.66 26.39
N GLY A 661 37.45 -11.39 26.03
CA GLY A 661 38.08 -11.04 24.73
C GLY A 661 37.19 -10.30 23.73
N LEU A 662 35.90 -10.65 23.60
CA LEU A 662 34.96 -9.92 22.74
C LEU A 662 34.50 -8.57 23.29
N GLY A 663 34.92 -8.22 24.51
CA GLY A 663 34.91 -6.86 25.06
C GLY A 663 33.58 -6.07 25.02
N THR A 664 32.42 -6.70 24.82
CA THR A 664 31.23 -5.97 24.38
C THR A 664 30.03 -6.07 25.31
N LEU A 665 29.97 -6.96 26.30
CA LEU A 665 28.87 -7.00 27.27
C LEU A 665 29.43 -7.10 28.69
N GLY A 666 28.95 -6.24 29.59
CA GLY A 666 29.36 -6.26 30.99
C GLY A 666 28.91 -7.55 31.68
N ARG A 667 29.73 -8.08 32.61
CA ARG A 667 29.43 -9.33 33.36
C ARG A 667 28.04 -9.30 33.99
N ASP A 668 27.66 -8.18 34.60
CA ASP A 668 26.35 -7.98 35.23
C ASP A 668 25.17 -8.14 34.26
N LEU A 669 25.34 -7.69 33.01
CA LEU A 669 24.31 -7.86 31.98
C LEU A 669 24.21 -9.33 31.56
N ILE A 670 25.34 -10.01 31.36
CA ILE A 670 25.37 -11.42 30.99
C ILE A 670 24.69 -12.27 32.08
N GLU A 671 24.98 -11.99 33.35
CA GLU A 671 24.33 -12.66 34.47
C GLU A 671 22.83 -12.38 34.52
N LYS A 672 22.42 -11.13 34.27
CA LYS A 672 21.00 -10.76 34.18
C LYS A 672 20.29 -11.48 33.03
N MET A 673 20.92 -11.58 31.87
CA MET A 673 20.39 -12.31 30.71
C MET A 673 20.26 -13.81 31.01
N ARG A 674 21.27 -14.42 31.65
CA ARG A 674 21.24 -15.83 32.09
C ARG A 674 20.11 -16.09 33.09
N ARG A 675 19.90 -15.16 34.03
CA ARG A 675 18.80 -15.28 35.02
C ARG A 675 17.43 -15.18 34.35
N GLU A 676 17.25 -14.23 33.42
CA GLU A 676 15.99 -14.06 32.68
C GLU A 676 15.57 -15.35 31.93
N LEU A 677 16.54 -16.08 31.36
CA LEU A 677 16.31 -17.38 30.71
C LEU A 677 15.98 -18.52 31.69
N LYS A 678 16.47 -18.46 32.94
CA LYS A 678 16.30 -19.52 33.94
C LYS A 678 15.05 -19.39 34.82
N GLU A 679 14.46 -18.20 34.97
CA GLU A 679 13.28 -17.95 35.82
C GLU A 679 11.98 -18.51 35.22
N GLY A 680 11.91 -19.82 34.98
CA GLY A 680 10.71 -20.54 34.48
C GLY A 680 10.32 -21.77 35.32
N GLU A 681 11.07 -22.10 36.37
CA GLU A 681 10.66 -23.09 37.38
C GLU A 681 10.23 -22.36 38.66
N ARG A 682 8.98 -21.95 38.71
CA ARG A 682 8.23 -21.74 39.97
C ARG A 682 6.75 -21.85 39.72
#